data_AF-A0A812Q683-F1
#
_entry.id   AF-A0A812Q683-F1
#
_cell.length_a   1.000
_cell.length_b   1.000
_cell.length_c   1.000
_cell.angle_alpha   90.00
_cell.angle_beta   90.00
_cell.angle_gamma   90.00
#
_symmetry.space_group_name_H-M   'P 1'
#
loop_
_entity.id
_entity.type
_entity.pdbx_description
1 polymer ?
#
loop_
_entity_poly.entity_id
_entity_poly.type
_entity_poly.pdbx_seq_one_letter_code
_entity_poly.pdbx_strand_id
1 'polypeptide(L)'
;MAMGTLTMNVAQLAEAVYLGMLGTEALAAMGFAFPLTITLFAFAGGIGSGASSVIARAMGAGERAQASILVTHAQILSVVVGVVLAVVGYVYAYQIVSALGAQDLVLELTVAYLQVYMIGVPFFLLSIVGSTLLRATGSAASPGIVMTVGSVIQIALGPVLIFGWFGLPELGIAGAAWAYVISRISSVALYAVLLAKAELMTWQLKGIGQSWMAIMHVGAPAIASGLVMPISMLVITRLLANHGHEVVAAYNVASRVETIAHMILWSCSSSAEPFIGQNWGARQYDRVRRALFLCHSFCLAWGAATFFFMIAFGAALVSLIDDNPQVVATAETFFLIIPLSIGFMGMMQVMEQVKWLDEIGADLVWFTEHHFVEDGYLPSWVPVAGAMSAVTKNVRFGTDICLAPFNHPVRLAEDLAVLDNLSGGRVELGLGMGYAPHEFRGFGFPVSRRVSLMNESIEILQQCFSGEKFSFNGKRYQLQDVQITPGYVQEGGPALWVAAMSEAGALRAANYNTNFLPQGLKAKSFDPWVSEVQALGRQPSDHRVGIIRSILVTEDKDSDWQVVRAAERYRMALYQKFFAESGEGFGDKGEPVPQTWIVGDVDHCVQEILSFIEKFGITDIVSMAVPPGLRTEQMATSLEKLFTQVSPRVKAALSQGFA
;
A
#
# COMPACT_ATOMS: atom_id res chain seq x y z
N MET A 1 5.09 -21.81 -8.29
CA MET A 1 3.78 -21.29 -7.87
C MET A 1 2.80 -21.16 -9.01
N ALA A 2 3.08 -20.37 -10.06
CA ALA A 2 2.16 -20.14 -11.18
C ALA A 2 1.54 -21.43 -11.77
N MET A 3 2.35 -22.47 -12.04
CA MET A 3 1.86 -23.77 -12.51
C MET A 3 0.90 -24.47 -11.53
N GLY A 4 1.15 -24.36 -10.23
CA GLY A 4 0.29 -24.92 -9.20
C GLY A 4 -1.05 -24.19 -9.13
N THR A 5 -1.03 -22.86 -9.18
CA THR A 5 -2.25 -22.03 -9.21
C THR A 5 -3.04 -22.26 -10.50
N LEU A 6 -2.36 -22.42 -11.64
CA LEU A 6 -2.98 -22.75 -12.93
C LEU A 6 -3.71 -24.09 -12.89
N THR A 7 -3.05 -25.14 -12.42
CA THR A 7 -3.65 -26.49 -12.32
C THR A 7 -4.88 -26.51 -11.40
N MET A 8 -4.86 -25.71 -10.33
CA MET A 8 -6.01 -25.57 -9.42
C MET A 8 -7.21 -24.89 -10.10
N ASN A 9 -6.97 -23.89 -10.95
CA ASN A 9 -8.04 -23.25 -11.74
C ASN A 9 -8.59 -24.19 -12.82
N VAL A 10 -7.71 -24.97 -13.47
CA VAL A 10 -8.15 -26.00 -14.43
C VAL A 10 -9.04 -27.04 -13.75
N ALA A 11 -8.73 -27.45 -12.52
CA ALA A 11 -9.58 -28.37 -11.77
C ALA A 11 -10.96 -27.77 -11.46
N GLN A 12 -11.04 -26.49 -11.09
CA GLN A 12 -12.31 -25.79 -10.88
C GLN A 12 -13.15 -25.71 -12.17
N LEU A 13 -12.50 -25.46 -13.32
CA LEU A 13 -13.18 -25.46 -14.62
C LEU A 13 -13.68 -26.86 -14.99
N ALA A 14 -12.86 -27.90 -14.79
CA ALA A 14 -13.27 -29.28 -15.05
C ALA A 14 -14.48 -29.69 -14.19
N GLU A 15 -14.49 -29.32 -12.91
CA GLU A 15 -15.62 -29.56 -12.01
C GLU A 15 -16.90 -28.86 -12.49
N ALA A 16 -16.80 -27.61 -12.91
CA ALA A 16 -17.95 -26.88 -13.48
C ALA A 16 -18.48 -27.55 -14.75
N VAL A 17 -17.60 -28.07 -15.61
CA VAL A 17 -18.00 -28.84 -16.79
C VAL A 17 -18.73 -30.13 -16.40
N TYR A 18 -18.20 -30.89 -15.43
CA TYR A 18 -18.84 -32.12 -14.96
C TYR A 18 -20.22 -31.87 -14.35
N LEU A 19 -20.37 -30.80 -13.55
CA LEU A 19 -21.67 -30.43 -12.98
C LEU A 19 -22.63 -29.90 -14.05
N GLY A 20 -22.14 -29.20 -15.07
CA GLY A 20 -22.95 -28.80 -16.22
C GLY A 20 -23.50 -29.99 -17.00
N MET A 21 -22.78 -31.13 -17.04
CA MET A 21 -23.26 -32.37 -17.65
C MET A 21 -24.36 -33.07 -16.84
N LEU A 22 -24.44 -32.85 -15.51
CA LEU A 22 -25.53 -33.39 -14.69
C LEU A 22 -26.86 -32.65 -14.93
N GLY A 23 -26.80 -31.35 -15.17
CA GLY A 23 -27.97 -30.51 -15.37
C GLY A 23 -27.77 -29.06 -14.95
N THR A 24 -28.67 -28.20 -15.40
CA THR A 24 -28.66 -26.76 -15.13
C THR A 24 -28.76 -26.43 -13.64
N GLU A 25 -29.50 -27.23 -12.89
CA GLU A 25 -29.76 -27.09 -11.46
C GLU A 25 -28.49 -27.37 -10.64
N ALA A 26 -27.69 -28.36 -11.04
CA ALA A 26 -26.41 -28.67 -10.40
C ALA A 26 -25.37 -27.56 -10.64
N LEU A 27 -25.34 -27.00 -11.85
CA LEU A 27 -24.47 -25.88 -12.19
C LEU A 27 -24.89 -24.61 -11.43
N ALA A 28 -26.18 -24.33 -11.33
CA ALA A 28 -26.72 -23.23 -10.52
C ALA A 28 -26.36 -23.40 -9.04
N ALA A 29 -26.48 -24.62 -8.52
CA ALA A 29 -26.14 -24.94 -7.14
C ALA A 29 -24.66 -24.67 -6.81
N MET A 30 -23.75 -24.97 -7.74
CA MET A 30 -22.32 -24.61 -7.63
C MET A 30 -22.11 -23.10 -7.57
N GLY A 31 -22.88 -22.33 -8.37
CA GLY A 31 -22.85 -20.87 -8.37
C GLY A 31 -23.17 -20.25 -7.02
N PHE A 32 -24.18 -20.77 -6.31
CA PHE A 32 -24.50 -20.33 -4.94
C PHE A 32 -23.44 -20.73 -3.90
N ALA A 33 -22.73 -21.84 -4.11
CA ALA A 33 -21.65 -22.27 -3.23
C ALA A 33 -20.37 -21.43 -3.40
N PHE A 34 -20.14 -20.84 -4.59
CA PHE A 34 -18.88 -20.20 -4.98
C PHE A 34 -18.46 -19.01 -4.09
N PRO A 35 -19.33 -18.04 -3.72
CA PRO A 35 -18.93 -16.96 -2.81
C PRO A 35 -18.48 -17.47 -1.43
N LEU A 36 -19.07 -18.57 -0.96
CA LEU A 36 -18.72 -19.18 0.32
C LEU A 36 -17.36 -19.87 0.25
N THR A 37 -17.04 -20.54 -0.87
CA THR A 37 -15.73 -21.17 -1.04
C THR A 37 -14.61 -20.15 -1.21
N ILE A 38 -14.84 -19.02 -1.90
CA ILE A 38 -13.87 -17.90 -1.97
C ILE A 38 -13.57 -17.33 -0.58
N THR A 39 -14.58 -17.19 0.28
CA THR A 39 -14.40 -16.71 1.66
C THR A 39 -13.36 -17.55 2.42
N LEU A 40 -13.34 -18.87 2.21
CA LEU A 40 -12.36 -19.76 2.84
C LEU A 40 -10.92 -19.48 2.38
N PHE A 41 -10.73 -19.05 1.13
CA PHE A 41 -9.40 -18.64 0.64
C PHE A 41 -8.88 -17.38 1.34
N ALA A 42 -9.75 -16.45 1.75
CA ALA A 42 -9.33 -15.29 2.54
C ALA A 42 -8.76 -15.70 3.91
N PHE A 43 -9.41 -16.65 4.59
CA PHE A 43 -8.91 -17.22 5.86
C PHE A 43 -7.59 -17.96 5.66
N ALA A 44 -7.51 -18.85 4.66
CA ALA A 44 -6.30 -19.61 4.38
C ALA A 44 -5.13 -18.70 3.97
N GLY A 45 -5.41 -17.68 3.15
CA GLY A 45 -4.46 -16.66 2.73
C GLY A 45 -3.94 -15.84 3.90
N GLY A 46 -4.84 -15.29 4.73
CA GLY A 46 -4.43 -14.45 5.85
C GLY A 46 -3.65 -15.20 6.94
N ILE A 47 -4.08 -16.39 7.36
CA ILE A 47 -3.29 -17.24 8.28
C ILE A 47 -1.95 -17.60 7.64
N GLY A 48 -1.96 -17.95 6.35
CA GLY A 48 -0.75 -18.26 5.58
C GLY A 48 0.26 -17.12 5.55
N SER A 49 -0.17 -15.90 5.21
CA SER A 49 0.68 -14.71 5.14
C SER A 49 1.23 -14.33 6.53
N GLY A 50 0.39 -14.39 7.58
CA GLY A 50 0.84 -14.14 8.94
C GLY A 50 1.88 -15.14 9.43
N ALA A 51 1.65 -16.43 9.20
CA ALA A 51 2.59 -17.48 9.55
C ALA A 51 3.89 -17.41 8.72
N SER A 52 3.78 -17.18 7.41
CA SER A 52 4.91 -16.98 6.51
C SER A 52 5.82 -15.87 7.00
N SER A 53 5.23 -14.73 7.38
CA SER A 53 5.95 -13.54 7.84
C SER A 53 6.80 -13.81 9.08
N VAL A 54 6.24 -14.44 10.12
CA VAL A 54 6.98 -14.75 11.36
C VAL A 54 8.02 -15.85 11.15
N ILE A 55 7.70 -16.89 10.36
CA ILE A 55 8.61 -18.01 10.08
C ILE A 55 9.78 -17.58 9.19
N ALA A 56 9.52 -16.80 8.15
CA ALA A 56 10.56 -16.32 7.24
C ALA A 56 11.59 -15.44 7.97
N ARG A 57 11.16 -14.59 8.92
CA ARG A 57 12.08 -13.81 9.75
C ARG A 57 12.94 -14.69 10.66
N ALA A 58 12.33 -15.67 11.34
CA ALA A 58 13.07 -16.61 12.19
C ALA A 58 14.08 -17.45 11.38
N MET A 59 13.68 -17.91 10.19
CA MET A 59 14.57 -18.61 9.26
C MET A 59 15.73 -17.73 8.78
N GLY A 60 15.45 -16.46 8.45
CA GLY A 60 16.46 -15.48 8.06
C GLY A 60 17.46 -15.14 9.18
N ALA A 61 16.99 -15.12 10.43
CA ALA A 61 17.84 -14.92 11.61
C ALA A 61 18.68 -16.15 11.99
N GLY A 62 18.49 -17.30 11.33
CA GLY A 62 19.17 -18.55 11.64
C GLY A 62 18.52 -19.36 12.78
N GLU A 63 17.36 -18.94 13.30
CA GLU A 63 16.67 -19.55 14.43
C GLU A 63 15.77 -20.72 14.01
N ARG A 64 16.36 -21.78 13.45
CA ARG A 64 15.59 -22.93 12.90
C ARG A 64 14.67 -23.62 13.92
N ALA A 65 15.10 -23.72 15.18
CA ALA A 65 14.29 -24.32 16.24
C ALA A 65 13.00 -23.50 16.47
N GLN A 66 13.12 -22.18 16.54
CA GLN A 66 11.98 -21.29 16.69
C GLN A 66 11.06 -21.34 15.47
N ALA A 67 11.62 -21.39 14.25
CA ALA A 67 10.85 -21.56 13.03
C ALA A 67 10.03 -22.86 13.04
N SER A 68 10.59 -23.98 13.51
CA SER A 68 9.90 -25.26 13.62
C SER A 68 8.74 -25.26 14.63
N ILE A 69 8.92 -24.56 15.76
CA ILE A 69 7.83 -24.34 16.73
C ILE A 69 6.71 -23.51 16.09
N LEU A 70 7.05 -22.42 15.41
CA LEU A 70 6.08 -21.55 14.72
C LEU A 70 5.32 -22.29 13.62
N VAL A 71 5.98 -23.17 12.86
CA VAL A 71 5.34 -24.03 11.86
C VAL A 71 4.27 -24.90 12.52
N THR A 72 4.61 -25.56 13.62
CA THR A 72 3.69 -26.44 14.35
C THR A 72 2.49 -25.65 14.90
N HIS A 73 2.75 -24.51 15.54
CA HIS A 73 1.69 -23.64 16.06
C HIS A 73 0.77 -23.11 14.96
N ALA A 74 1.31 -22.74 13.79
CA ALA A 74 0.52 -22.28 12.64
C ALA A 74 -0.35 -23.38 12.04
N GLN A 75 0.15 -24.62 11.97
CA GLN A 75 -0.64 -25.77 11.50
C GLN A 75 -1.79 -26.08 12.47
N ILE A 76 -1.55 -26.07 13.78
CA ILE A 76 -2.61 -26.25 14.78
C ILE A 76 -3.66 -25.14 14.68
N LEU A 77 -3.23 -23.88 14.53
CA LEU A 77 -4.14 -22.75 14.31
C LEU A 77 -5.02 -22.97 13.08
N SER A 78 -4.42 -23.43 11.97
CA SER A 78 -5.12 -23.68 10.71
C SER A 78 -6.19 -24.77 10.85
N VAL A 79 -5.91 -25.83 11.61
CA VAL A 79 -6.90 -26.88 11.92
C VAL A 79 -8.00 -26.33 12.80
N VAL A 80 -7.67 -25.60 13.87
CA VAL A 80 -8.68 -25.04 14.79
C VAL A 80 -9.62 -24.10 14.05
N VAL A 81 -9.08 -23.13 13.31
CA VAL A 81 -9.90 -22.21 12.50
C VAL A 81 -10.68 -22.97 11.44
N GLY A 82 -10.06 -23.94 10.77
CA GLY A 82 -10.74 -24.74 9.76
C GLY A 82 -11.89 -25.59 10.30
N VAL A 83 -11.76 -26.16 11.50
CA VAL A 83 -12.83 -26.91 12.17
C VAL A 83 -13.96 -25.97 12.57
N VAL A 84 -13.65 -24.78 13.11
CA VAL A 84 -14.68 -23.78 13.44
C VAL A 84 -15.45 -23.36 12.19
N LEU A 85 -14.76 -23.03 11.10
CA LEU A 85 -15.39 -22.66 9.83
C LEU A 85 -16.21 -23.82 9.25
N ALA A 86 -15.69 -25.05 9.31
CA ALA A 86 -16.39 -26.24 8.86
C ALA A 86 -17.70 -26.46 9.63
N VAL A 87 -17.65 -26.39 10.97
CA VAL A 87 -18.83 -26.59 11.82
C VAL A 87 -19.86 -25.50 11.57
N VAL A 88 -19.45 -24.23 11.51
CA VAL A 88 -20.36 -23.12 11.24
C VAL A 88 -20.98 -23.27 9.84
N GLY A 89 -20.16 -23.51 8.82
CA GLY A 89 -20.65 -23.67 7.45
C GLY A 89 -21.54 -24.90 7.27
N TYR A 90 -21.28 -25.99 8.00
CA TYR A 90 -22.08 -27.21 7.94
C TYR A 90 -23.44 -27.04 8.63
N VAL A 91 -23.44 -26.52 9.86
CA VAL A 91 -24.65 -26.36 10.68
C VAL A 91 -25.58 -25.30 10.10
N TYR A 92 -25.01 -24.21 9.60
CA TYR A 92 -25.78 -23.08 9.06
C TYR A 92 -25.90 -23.09 7.53
N ALA A 93 -25.55 -24.19 6.85
CA ALA A 93 -25.57 -24.29 5.39
C ALA A 93 -26.92 -23.86 4.80
N TYR A 94 -28.03 -24.35 5.37
CA TYR A 94 -29.36 -24.03 4.92
C TYR A 94 -29.68 -22.54 5.06
N GLN A 95 -29.40 -21.94 6.23
CA GLN A 95 -29.67 -20.53 6.52
C GLN A 95 -28.83 -19.60 5.64
N ILE A 96 -27.56 -19.95 5.42
CA ILE A 96 -26.66 -19.19 4.56
C ILE A 96 -27.15 -19.21 3.12
N VAL A 97 -27.44 -20.40 2.56
CA VAL A 97 -27.82 -20.55 1.16
C VAL A 97 -29.21 -19.96 0.88
N SER A 98 -30.16 -20.15 1.79
CA SER A 98 -31.49 -19.53 1.68
C SER A 98 -31.41 -18.00 1.75
N ALA A 99 -30.54 -17.44 2.61
CA ALA A 99 -30.32 -16.00 2.67
C ALA A 99 -29.68 -15.42 1.40
N LEU A 100 -28.93 -16.23 0.63
CA LEU A 100 -28.42 -15.84 -0.69
C LEU A 100 -29.49 -15.86 -1.79
N GLY A 101 -30.67 -16.41 -1.51
CA GLY A 101 -31.83 -16.40 -2.42
C GLY A 101 -32.01 -17.66 -3.27
N ALA A 102 -31.31 -18.77 -2.96
CA ALA A 102 -31.57 -20.05 -3.63
C ALA A 102 -32.93 -20.64 -3.19
N GLN A 103 -33.65 -21.26 -4.12
CA GLN A 103 -34.98 -21.83 -3.91
C GLN A 103 -35.07 -23.28 -4.43
N ASP A 104 -36.07 -24.01 -3.94
CA ASP A 104 -36.45 -25.36 -4.39
C ASP A 104 -35.26 -26.33 -4.49
N LEU A 105 -35.18 -27.08 -5.60
CA LEU A 105 -34.16 -28.09 -5.84
C LEU A 105 -32.73 -27.52 -5.81
N VAL A 106 -32.53 -26.26 -6.24
CA VAL A 106 -31.20 -25.63 -6.21
C VAL A 106 -30.74 -25.42 -4.77
N LEU A 107 -31.63 -25.01 -3.87
CA LEU A 107 -31.32 -24.89 -2.43
C LEU A 107 -30.92 -26.25 -1.84
N GLU A 108 -31.68 -27.31 -2.13
CA GLU A 108 -31.38 -28.66 -1.65
C GLU A 108 -30.02 -29.17 -2.15
N LEU A 109 -29.74 -29.00 -3.45
CA LEU A 109 -28.48 -29.41 -4.07
C LEU A 109 -27.29 -28.63 -3.52
N THR A 110 -27.41 -27.31 -3.35
CA THR A 110 -26.34 -26.48 -2.79
C THR A 110 -26.06 -26.85 -1.33
N VAL A 111 -27.09 -27.09 -0.51
CA VAL A 111 -26.90 -27.49 0.89
C VAL A 111 -26.22 -28.85 0.99
N ALA A 112 -26.66 -29.84 0.19
CA ALA A 112 -26.04 -31.17 0.16
C ALA A 112 -24.56 -31.09 -0.27
N TYR A 113 -24.26 -30.29 -1.29
CA TYR A 113 -22.88 -30.05 -1.73
C TYR A 113 -22.04 -29.38 -0.63
N LEU A 114 -22.53 -28.29 -0.03
CA LEU A 114 -21.78 -27.54 0.98
C LEU A 114 -21.53 -28.35 2.24
N GLN A 115 -22.50 -29.13 2.71
CA GLN A 115 -22.31 -29.97 3.90
C GLN A 115 -21.15 -30.95 3.71
N VAL A 116 -21.03 -31.59 2.53
CA VAL A 116 -19.88 -32.45 2.23
C VAL A 116 -18.60 -31.62 2.07
N TYR A 117 -18.67 -30.49 1.36
CA TYR A 117 -17.51 -29.61 1.15
C TYR A 117 -16.90 -29.12 2.47
N MET A 118 -17.74 -28.78 3.46
CA MET A 118 -17.32 -28.28 4.78
C MET A 118 -16.48 -29.30 5.55
N ILE A 119 -16.67 -30.60 5.33
CA ILE A 119 -15.81 -31.66 5.90
C ILE A 119 -14.37 -31.54 5.40
N GLY A 120 -14.17 -31.04 4.17
CA GLY A 120 -12.87 -30.83 3.55
C GLY A 120 -12.12 -29.58 4.04
N VAL A 121 -12.81 -28.64 4.68
CA VAL A 121 -12.26 -27.31 5.01
C VAL A 121 -11.04 -27.36 5.94
N PRO A 122 -11.00 -28.18 7.01
CA PRO A 122 -9.80 -28.28 7.85
C PRO A 122 -8.58 -28.76 7.05
N PHE A 123 -8.77 -29.73 6.14
CA PHE A 123 -7.70 -30.25 5.27
C PHE A 123 -7.27 -29.22 4.23
N PHE A 124 -8.21 -28.46 3.70
CA PHE A 124 -7.93 -27.35 2.78
C PHE A 124 -7.06 -26.28 3.45
N LEU A 125 -7.46 -25.76 4.62
CA LEU A 125 -6.66 -24.76 5.33
C LEU A 125 -5.28 -25.30 5.70
N LEU A 126 -5.22 -26.53 6.23
CA LEU A 126 -3.97 -27.20 6.57
C LEU A 126 -3.04 -27.28 5.34
N SER A 127 -3.57 -27.71 4.20
CA SER A 127 -2.80 -27.83 2.95
C SER A 127 -2.34 -26.48 2.40
N ILE A 128 -3.19 -25.45 2.38
CA ILE A 128 -2.86 -24.13 1.81
C ILE A 128 -1.89 -23.38 2.70
N VAL A 129 -2.15 -23.33 4.01
CA VAL A 129 -1.23 -22.72 4.97
C VAL A 129 0.08 -23.48 4.97
N GLY A 130 0.04 -24.82 5.00
CA GLY A 130 1.22 -25.66 4.95
C GLY A 130 2.08 -25.44 3.71
N SER A 131 1.45 -25.32 2.54
CA SER A 131 2.12 -24.95 1.29
C SER A 131 2.81 -23.58 1.38
N THR A 132 2.24 -22.65 2.13
CA THR A 132 2.85 -21.35 2.41
C THR A 132 4.04 -21.47 3.36
N LEU A 133 3.97 -22.34 4.36
CA LEU A 133 5.07 -22.57 5.30
C LEU A 133 6.31 -23.19 4.63
N LEU A 134 6.13 -24.18 3.74
CA LEU A 134 7.24 -24.77 2.96
C LEU A 134 7.96 -23.71 2.12
N ARG A 135 7.21 -22.70 1.68
CA ARG A 135 7.71 -21.54 0.94
C ARG A 135 8.51 -20.63 1.86
N ALA A 136 8.00 -20.35 3.06
CA ALA A 136 8.66 -19.58 4.11
C ALA A 136 10.02 -20.17 4.55
N THR A 137 10.22 -21.49 4.36
CA THR A 137 11.49 -22.17 4.66
C THR A 137 12.42 -22.32 3.45
N GLY A 138 12.04 -21.79 2.28
CA GLY A 138 12.89 -21.73 1.08
C GLY A 138 12.61 -22.79 0.01
N SER A 139 11.58 -23.64 0.15
CA SER A 139 11.20 -24.57 -0.92
C SER A 139 10.22 -23.91 -1.90
N ALA A 140 10.75 -23.45 -3.04
CA ALA A 140 9.94 -22.79 -4.07
C ALA A 140 9.08 -23.75 -4.91
N ALA A 141 9.48 -25.01 -5.07
CA ALA A 141 8.83 -25.98 -5.95
C ALA A 141 7.77 -26.84 -5.24
N SER A 142 8.03 -27.24 -3.98
CA SER A 142 7.17 -28.15 -3.23
C SER A 142 5.70 -27.73 -3.17
N PRO A 143 5.35 -26.45 -2.92
CA PRO A 143 3.96 -26.00 -2.89
C PRO A 143 3.24 -26.20 -4.23
N GLY A 144 3.94 -25.93 -5.34
CA GLY A 144 3.39 -26.13 -6.69
C GLY A 144 3.05 -27.59 -6.96
N ILE A 145 3.91 -28.52 -6.54
CA ILE A 145 3.68 -29.96 -6.69
C ILE A 145 2.45 -30.41 -5.89
N VAL A 146 2.32 -29.96 -4.62
CA VAL A 146 1.17 -30.29 -3.77
C VAL A 146 -0.15 -29.83 -4.40
N MET A 147 -0.17 -28.61 -4.96
CA MET A 147 -1.34 -28.07 -5.65
C MET A 147 -1.66 -28.85 -6.93
N THR A 148 -0.65 -29.16 -7.75
CA THR A 148 -0.85 -29.93 -8.99
C THR A 148 -1.37 -31.34 -8.71
N VAL A 149 -0.77 -32.08 -7.78
CA VAL A 149 -1.19 -33.44 -7.45
C VAL A 149 -2.62 -33.47 -6.95
N GLY A 150 -2.98 -32.57 -6.01
CA GLY A 150 -4.35 -32.45 -5.53
C GLY A 150 -5.33 -32.15 -6.66
N SER A 151 -5.00 -31.22 -7.55
CA SER A 151 -5.84 -30.84 -8.69
C SER A 151 -6.05 -31.99 -9.67
N VAL A 152 -5.00 -32.76 -9.99
CA VAL A 152 -5.10 -33.94 -10.86
C VAL A 152 -5.98 -35.03 -10.24
N ILE A 153 -5.82 -35.28 -8.94
CA ILE A 153 -6.66 -36.25 -8.22
C ILE A 153 -8.13 -35.80 -8.22
N GLN A 154 -8.39 -34.51 -7.99
CA GLN A 154 -9.76 -33.96 -8.03
C GLN A 154 -10.40 -34.16 -9.41
N ILE A 155 -9.70 -33.83 -10.48
CA ILE A 155 -10.18 -34.01 -11.86
C ILE A 155 -10.45 -35.49 -12.16
N ALA A 156 -9.54 -36.38 -11.78
CA ALA A 156 -9.66 -37.81 -12.04
C ALA A 156 -10.82 -38.46 -11.26
N LEU A 157 -11.02 -38.06 -10.00
CA LEU A 157 -12.10 -38.60 -9.15
C LEU A 157 -13.47 -38.00 -9.46
N GLY A 158 -13.53 -36.82 -10.08
CA GLY A 158 -14.78 -36.13 -10.42
C GLY A 158 -15.75 -37.04 -11.16
N PRO A 159 -15.45 -37.50 -12.39
CA PRO A 159 -16.36 -38.35 -13.16
C PRO A 159 -16.71 -39.67 -12.46
N VAL A 160 -15.76 -40.23 -11.71
CA VAL A 160 -15.92 -41.50 -10.98
C VAL A 160 -17.00 -41.39 -9.91
N LEU A 161 -16.98 -40.30 -9.13
CA LEU A 161 -17.92 -40.11 -8.03
C LEU A 161 -19.21 -39.42 -8.48
N ILE A 162 -19.13 -38.52 -9.46
CA ILE A 162 -20.29 -37.80 -9.98
C ILE A 162 -21.21 -38.75 -10.76
N PHE A 163 -20.66 -39.51 -11.71
CA PHE A 163 -21.43 -40.36 -12.63
C PHE A 163 -21.35 -41.85 -12.31
N GLY A 164 -20.76 -42.24 -11.18
CA GLY A 164 -20.69 -43.65 -10.77
C GLY A 164 -19.87 -44.55 -11.72
N TRP A 165 -18.86 -44.00 -12.41
CA TRP A 165 -18.03 -44.81 -13.30
C TRP A 165 -17.38 -45.99 -12.55
N PHE A 166 -17.13 -47.09 -13.27
CA PHE A 166 -16.60 -48.34 -12.72
C PHE A 166 -17.55 -49.08 -11.76
N GLY A 167 -18.86 -48.84 -11.85
CA GLY A 167 -19.88 -49.56 -11.08
C GLY A 167 -20.09 -49.02 -9.66
N LEU A 168 -19.64 -47.79 -9.40
CA LEU A 168 -19.89 -47.07 -8.15
C LEU A 168 -21.28 -46.41 -8.18
N PRO A 169 -21.89 -46.10 -7.01
CA PRO A 169 -23.14 -45.37 -6.98
C PRO A 169 -22.96 -43.95 -7.52
N GLU A 170 -23.96 -43.46 -8.28
CA GLU A 170 -24.02 -42.08 -8.76
C GLU A 170 -24.30 -41.15 -7.59
N LEU A 171 -23.32 -40.33 -7.20
CA LEU A 171 -23.45 -39.37 -6.09
C LEU A 171 -23.84 -37.96 -6.57
N GLY A 172 -23.94 -37.74 -7.88
CA GLY A 172 -24.31 -36.45 -8.47
C GLY A 172 -23.42 -35.31 -7.95
N ILE A 173 -24.02 -34.19 -7.56
CA ILE A 173 -23.30 -33.01 -7.06
C ILE A 173 -22.50 -33.31 -5.78
N ALA A 174 -22.97 -34.20 -4.91
CA ALA A 174 -22.23 -34.61 -3.71
C ALA A 174 -20.94 -35.37 -4.06
N GLY A 175 -20.92 -36.07 -5.20
CA GLY A 175 -19.72 -36.71 -5.74
C GLY A 175 -18.60 -35.72 -6.05
N ALA A 176 -18.94 -34.53 -6.56
CA ALA A 176 -17.97 -33.46 -6.80
C ALA A 176 -17.35 -32.95 -5.49
N ALA A 177 -18.17 -32.72 -4.46
CA ALA A 177 -17.69 -32.33 -3.13
C ALA A 177 -16.77 -33.40 -2.52
N TRP A 178 -17.11 -34.69 -2.65
CA TRP A 178 -16.23 -35.77 -2.18
C TRP A 178 -14.92 -35.86 -2.95
N ALA A 179 -14.93 -35.67 -4.28
CA ALA A 179 -13.71 -35.59 -5.08
C ALA A 179 -12.79 -34.46 -4.56
N TYR A 180 -13.37 -33.30 -4.22
CA TYR A 180 -12.64 -32.21 -3.59
C TYR A 180 -12.08 -32.63 -2.22
N VAL A 181 -12.87 -33.19 -1.31
CA VAL A 181 -12.42 -33.60 0.04
C VAL A 181 -11.25 -34.59 -0.05
N ILE A 182 -11.37 -35.63 -0.88
CA ILE A 182 -10.32 -36.63 -1.08
C ILE A 182 -9.05 -36.00 -1.66
N SER A 183 -9.20 -35.07 -2.61
CA SER A 183 -8.06 -34.33 -3.15
C SER A 183 -7.31 -33.55 -2.06
N ARG A 184 -8.02 -32.89 -1.12
CA ARG A 184 -7.39 -32.13 -0.03
C ARG A 184 -6.70 -33.05 0.97
N ILE A 185 -7.30 -34.19 1.30
CA ILE A 185 -6.65 -35.20 2.15
C ILE A 185 -5.35 -35.70 1.50
N SER A 186 -5.36 -35.94 0.19
CA SER A 186 -4.15 -36.35 -0.55
C SER A 186 -3.06 -35.26 -0.53
N SER A 187 -3.44 -33.99 -0.68
CA SER A 187 -2.53 -32.85 -0.59
C SER A 187 -1.93 -32.72 0.81
N VAL A 188 -2.72 -32.94 1.87
CA VAL A 188 -2.24 -32.97 3.26
C VAL A 188 -1.25 -34.12 3.48
N ALA A 189 -1.53 -35.32 2.96
CA ALA A 189 -0.63 -36.46 3.10
C ALA A 189 0.73 -36.19 2.43
N LEU A 190 0.72 -35.68 1.19
CA LEU A 190 1.93 -35.30 0.47
C LEU A 190 2.69 -34.17 1.20
N TYR A 191 1.96 -33.18 1.70
CA TYR A 191 2.51 -32.11 2.51
C TYR A 191 3.19 -32.62 3.79
N ALA A 192 2.54 -33.53 4.52
CA ALA A 192 3.09 -34.11 5.74
C ALA A 192 4.41 -34.86 5.49
N VAL A 193 4.50 -35.60 4.37
CA VAL A 193 5.75 -36.25 3.94
C VAL A 193 6.85 -35.22 3.67
N LEU A 194 6.52 -34.11 3.03
CA LEU A 194 7.49 -33.04 2.72
C LEU A 194 7.98 -32.32 3.99
N LEU A 195 7.09 -32.08 4.96
CA LEU A 195 7.47 -31.53 6.27
C LEU A 195 8.42 -32.46 7.03
N ALA A 196 8.09 -33.75 7.08
CA ALA A 196 8.88 -34.74 7.80
C ALA A 196 10.31 -34.83 7.21
N LYS A 197 10.44 -34.82 5.88
CA LYS A 197 11.74 -34.80 5.20
C LYS A 197 12.57 -33.54 5.46
N ALA A 198 11.92 -32.43 5.78
CA ALA A 198 12.58 -31.15 6.01
C ALA A 198 12.90 -30.87 7.49
N GLU A 199 12.52 -31.77 8.41
CA GLU A 199 12.69 -31.61 9.87
C GLU A 199 12.07 -30.30 10.43
N LEU A 200 10.99 -29.83 9.80
CA LEU A 200 10.39 -28.52 10.08
C LEU A 200 9.30 -28.53 11.16
N MET A 201 9.05 -29.68 11.81
CA MET A 201 8.00 -29.81 12.83
C MET A 201 8.57 -30.31 14.17
N THR A 202 8.02 -29.77 15.26
CA THR A 202 8.35 -30.16 16.64
C THR A 202 7.08 -30.23 17.47
N TRP A 203 7.00 -31.17 18.40
CA TRP A 203 5.81 -31.35 19.25
C TRP A 203 5.81 -30.46 20.51
N GLN A 204 6.29 -29.23 20.39
CA GLN A 204 6.37 -28.29 21.52
C GLN A 204 5.20 -27.32 21.47
N LEU A 205 4.25 -27.45 22.41
CA LEU A 205 3.04 -26.61 22.49
C LEU A 205 3.18 -25.39 23.41
N LYS A 206 4.32 -25.29 24.11
CA LYS A 206 4.57 -24.18 25.04
C LYS A 206 4.66 -22.86 24.26
N GLY A 207 3.87 -21.86 24.65
CA GLY A 207 3.87 -20.54 24.00
C GLY A 207 2.99 -20.44 22.76
N ILE A 208 2.11 -21.43 22.52
CA ILE A 208 1.19 -21.44 21.36
C ILE A 208 0.33 -20.17 21.28
N GLY A 209 -0.17 -19.65 22.40
CA GLY A 209 -0.96 -18.41 22.43
C GLY A 209 -0.20 -17.18 21.94
N GLN A 210 1.06 -17.03 22.32
CA GLN A 210 1.92 -15.93 21.84
C GLN A 210 2.20 -16.07 20.34
N SER A 211 2.42 -17.29 19.88
CA SER A 211 2.62 -17.57 18.46
C SER A 211 1.36 -17.26 17.64
N TRP A 212 0.19 -17.66 18.12
CA TRP A 212 -1.09 -17.34 17.48
C TRP A 212 -1.35 -15.85 17.43
N MET A 213 -1.07 -15.13 18.52
CA MET A 213 -1.17 -13.68 18.54
C MET A 213 -0.23 -13.03 17.50
N ALA A 214 1.03 -13.46 17.43
CA ALA A 214 1.98 -12.95 16.44
C ALA A 214 1.59 -13.27 14.99
N ILE A 215 1.06 -14.48 14.74
CA ILE A 215 0.54 -14.87 13.42
C ILE A 215 -0.68 -14.03 13.06
N MET A 216 -1.65 -13.91 13.96
CA MET A 216 -2.91 -13.19 13.71
C MET A 216 -2.75 -11.67 13.72
N HIS A 217 -1.70 -11.12 14.31
CA HIS A 217 -1.38 -9.70 14.19
C HIS A 217 -1.18 -9.28 12.72
N VAL A 218 -0.60 -10.15 11.90
CA VAL A 218 -0.48 -9.96 10.45
C VAL A 218 -1.64 -10.63 9.71
N GLY A 219 -2.11 -11.77 10.21
CA GLY A 219 -3.13 -12.58 9.54
C GLY A 219 -4.53 -11.97 9.58
N ALA A 220 -4.97 -11.41 10.71
CA ALA A 220 -6.32 -10.86 10.81
C ALA A 220 -6.57 -9.68 9.84
N PRO A 221 -5.67 -8.68 9.71
CA PRO A 221 -5.80 -7.66 8.68
C PRO A 221 -5.82 -8.26 7.26
N ALA A 222 -4.97 -9.24 6.98
CA ALA A 222 -4.93 -9.89 5.68
C ALA A 222 -6.24 -10.67 5.36
N ILE A 223 -6.87 -11.29 6.36
CA ILE A 223 -8.19 -11.92 6.21
C ILE A 223 -9.23 -10.84 5.87
N ALA A 224 -9.28 -9.75 6.66
CA ALA A 224 -10.22 -8.66 6.44
C ALA A 224 -10.10 -8.07 5.02
N SER A 225 -8.88 -7.78 4.58
CA SER A 225 -8.60 -7.31 3.22
C SER A 225 -8.99 -8.35 2.16
N GLY A 226 -8.74 -9.64 2.42
CA GLY A 226 -9.15 -10.73 1.52
C GLY A 226 -10.67 -10.88 1.38
N LEU A 227 -11.45 -10.48 2.40
CA LEU A 227 -12.91 -10.50 2.37
C LEU A 227 -13.51 -9.33 1.59
N VAL A 228 -12.75 -8.25 1.34
CA VAL A 228 -13.22 -7.11 0.55
C VAL A 228 -13.61 -7.57 -0.86
N MET A 229 -12.83 -8.47 -1.47
CA MET A 229 -13.08 -8.95 -2.84
C MET A 229 -14.43 -9.67 -3.01
N PRO A 230 -14.76 -10.75 -2.25
CA PRO A 230 -16.06 -11.42 -2.40
C PRO A 230 -17.24 -10.52 -2.03
N ILE A 231 -17.09 -9.62 -1.04
CA ILE A 231 -18.14 -8.65 -0.68
C ILE A 231 -18.36 -7.65 -1.83
N SER A 232 -17.27 -7.11 -2.39
CA SER A 232 -17.31 -6.17 -3.50
C SER A 232 -17.93 -6.81 -4.74
N MET A 233 -17.58 -8.07 -5.03
CA MET A 233 -18.17 -8.82 -6.13
C MET A 233 -19.70 -8.92 -5.98
N LEU A 234 -20.19 -9.22 -4.78
CA LEU A 234 -21.64 -9.32 -4.52
C LEU A 234 -22.35 -7.97 -4.75
N VAL A 235 -21.73 -6.86 -4.34
CA VAL A 235 -22.25 -5.51 -4.59
C VAL A 235 -22.20 -5.15 -6.07
N ILE A 236 -21.08 -5.39 -6.76
CA ILE A 236 -20.90 -5.11 -8.19
C ILE A 236 -21.89 -5.90 -9.02
N THR A 237 -22.01 -7.21 -8.80
CA THR A 237 -22.96 -8.07 -9.51
C THR A 237 -24.40 -7.57 -9.32
N ARG A 238 -24.77 -7.14 -8.10
CA ARG A 238 -26.09 -6.55 -7.84
C ARG A 238 -26.32 -5.24 -8.60
N LEU A 239 -25.31 -4.37 -8.67
CA LEU A 239 -25.39 -3.10 -9.43
C LEU A 239 -25.52 -3.36 -10.94
N LEU A 240 -24.76 -4.33 -11.46
CA LEU A 240 -24.80 -4.71 -12.87
C LEU A 240 -26.12 -5.39 -13.23
N ALA A 241 -26.74 -6.14 -12.32
CA ALA A 241 -28.05 -6.77 -12.56
C ALA A 241 -29.16 -5.76 -12.91
N ASN A 242 -29.07 -4.51 -12.43
CA ASN A 242 -29.99 -3.44 -12.81
C ASN A 242 -29.85 -2.99 -14.28
N HIS A 243 -28.78 -3.39 -14.96
CA HIS A 243 -28.45 -3.00 -16.33
C HIS A 243 -28.68 -4.12 -17.36
N GLY A 244 -29.31 -5.23 -16.94
CA GLY A 244 -29.66 -6.36 -17.81
C GLY A 244 -28.80 -7.60 -17.56
N HIS A 245 -29.35 -8.76 -17.90
CA HIS A 245 -28.69 -10.05 -17.68
C HIS A 245 -27.46 -10.23 -18.59
N GLU A 246 -27.44 -9.60 -19.76
CA GLU A 246 -26.32 -9.59 -20.71
C GLU A 246 -25.09 -8.88 -20.12
N VAL A 247 -25.29 -7.80 -19.36
CA VAL A 247 -24.19 -7.06 -18.70
C VAL A 247 -23.56 -7.90 -17.59
N VAL A 248 -24.39 -8.61 -16.81
CA VAL A 248 -23.92 -9.54 -15.78
C VAL A 248 -23.17 -10.71 -16.40
N ALA A 249 -23.67 -11.26 -17.51
CA ALA A 249 -23.00 -12.32 -18.26
C ALA A 249 -21.62 -11.85 -18.78
N ALA A 250 -21.56 -10.66 -19.38
CA ALA A 250 -20.31 -10.07 -19.86
C ALA A 250 -19.27 -9.88 -18.75
N TYR A 251 -19.68 -9.33 -17.60
CA TYR A 251 -18.81 -9.19 -16.44
C TYR A 251 -18.27 -10.54 -15.94
N ASN A 252 -19.13 -11.56 -15.86
CA ASN A 252 -18.74 -12.89 -15.39
C ASN A 252 -17.75 -13.58 -16.34
N VAL A 253 -17.90 -13.41 -17.66
CA VAL A 253 -16.95 -13.95 -18.64
C VAL A 253 -15.65 -13.15 -18.61
N ALA A 254 -15.72 -11.82 -18.64
CA ALA A 254 -14.54 -10.95 -18.66
C ALA A 254 -13.69 -11.08 -17.40
N SER A 255 -14.30 -11.12 -16.21
CA SER A 255 -13.60 -11.29 -14.93
C SER A 255 -12.87 -12.65 -14.83
N ARG A 256 -13.36 -13.71 -15.48
CA ARG A 256 -12.65 -14.99 -15.56
C ARG A 256 -11.38 -14.90 -16.40
N VAL A 257 -11.47 -14.22 -17.55
CA VAL A 257 -10.31 -13.96 -18.42
C VAL A 257 -9.28 -13.11 -17.67
N GLU A 258 -9.74 -12.08 -16.97
CA GLU A 258 -8.91 -11.22 -16.12
C GLU A 258 -8.24 -11.98 -14.96
N THR A 259 -8.96 -12.91 -14.32
CA THR A 259 -8.43 -13.69 -13.20
C THR A 259 -7.16 -14.46 -13.58
N ILE A 260 -7.10 -14.99 -14.81
CA ILE A 260 -5.91 -15.69 -15.33
C ILE A 260 -4.69 -14.76 -15.35
N ALA A 261 -4.87 -13.50 -15.75
CA ALA A 261 -3.80 -12.52 -15.74
C ALA A 261 -3.35 -12.15 -14.31
N HIS A 262 -4.30 -12.04 -13.38
CA HIS A 262 -4.01 -11.76 -11.96
C HIS A 262 -3.27 -12.90 -11.26
N MET A 263 -3.50 -14.16 -11.64
CA MET A 263 -2.84 -15.31 -11.04
C MET A 263 -1.31 -15.24 -11.12
N ILE A 264 -0.76 -14.62 -12.16
CA ILE A 264 0.68 -14.42 -12.32
C ILE A 264 1.21 -13.40 -11.31
N LEU A 265 0.46 -12.32 -11.07
CA LEU A 265 0.78 -11.32 -10.05
C LEU A 265 0.69 -11.88 -8.63
N TRP A 266 -0.37 -12.63 -8.31
CA TRP A 266 -0.48 -13.35 -7.03
C TRP A 266 0.64 -14.37 -6.84
N SER A 267 1.07 -15.04 -7.92
CA SER A 267 2.20 -15.97 -7.89
C SER A 267 3.53 -15.26 -7.63
N CYS A 268 3.74 -14.08 -8.21
CA CYS A 268 4.90 -13.23 -7.95
C CYS A 268 4.90 -12.76 -6.49
N SER A 269 3.79 -12.16 -6.03
CA SER A 269 3.62 -11.66 -4.66
C SER A 269 3.86 -12.75 -3.60
N SER A 270 3.18 -13.89 -3.73
CA SER A 270 3.31 -15.02 -2.79
C SER A 270 4.68 -15.70 -2.79
N SER A 271 5.51 -15.46 -3.81
CA SER A 271 6.90 -15.92 -3.89
C SER A 271 7.89 -14.88 -3.34
N ALA A 272 7.58 -13.60 -3.51
CA ALA A 272 8.39 -12.48 -3.01
C ALA A 272 8.33 -12.39 -1.48
N GLU A 273 7.19 -12.67 -0.86
CA GLU A 273 6.96 -12.60 0.59
C GLU A 273 8.02 -13.37 1.43
N PRO A 274 8.20 -14.70 1.26
CA PRO A 274 9.27 -15.44 1.94
C PRO A 274 10.67 -14.90 1.68
N PHE A 275 10.96 -14.55 0.43
CA PHE A 275 12.27 -14.06 0.02
C PHE A 275 12.60 -12.77 0.77
N ILE A 276 11.67 -11.82 0.79
CA ILE A 276 11.81 -10.55 1.50
C ILE A 276 11.93 -10.82 3.01
N GLY A 277 11.07 -11.66 3.58
CA GLY A 277 11.10 -11.97 5.01
C GLY A 277 12.41 -12.60 5.48
N GLN A 278 12.97 -13.55 4.72
CA GLN A 278 14.25 -14.20 5.01
C GLN A 278 15.43 -13.23 4.88
N ASN A 279 15.49 -12.46 3.78
CA ASN A 279 16.58 -11.50 3.58
C ASN A 279 16.52 -10.37 4.62
N TRP A 280 15.30 -9.96 5.02
CA TRP A 280 15.10 -9.01 6.11
C TRP A 280 15.59 -9.56 7.45
N GLY A 281 15.21 -10.78 7.81
CA GLY A 281 15.71 -11.45 9.03
C GLY A 281 17.23 -11.63 9.02
N ALA A 282 17.81 -11.90 7.86
CA ALA A 282 19.26 -12.00 7.64
C ALA A 282 19.97 -10.64 7.56
N ARG A 283 19.24 -9.51 7.70
CA ARG A 283 19.74 -8.13 7.58
C ARG A 283 20.36 -7.81 6.20
N GLN A 284 19.97 -8.53 5.14
CA GLN A 284 20.43 -8.33 3.76
C GLN A 284 19.51 -7.35 3.01
N TYR A 285 19.46 -6.10 3.48
CA TYR A 285 18.48 -5.11 2.99
C TYR A 285 18.65 -4.75 1.51
N ASP A 286 19.88 -4.79 0.96
CA ASP A 286 20.12 -4.52 -0.47
C ASP A 286 19.41 -5.53 -1.37
N ARG A 287 19.40 -6.80 -0.95
CA ARG A 287 18.67 -7.87 -1.66
C ARG A 287 17.16 -7.68 -1.54
N VAL A 288 16.68 -7.17 -0.41
CA VAL A 288 15.26 -6.82 -0.24
C VAL A 288 14.86 -5.72 -1.22
N ARG A 289 15.64 -4.62 -1.30
CA ARG A 289 15.37 -3.51 -2.24
C ARG A 289 15.39 -3.97 -3.70
N ARG A 290 16.41 -4.73 -4.09
CA ARG A 290 16.51 -5.25 -5.45
C ARG A 290 15.35 -6.20 -5.79
N ALA A 291 14.93 -7.04 -4.85
CA ALA A 291 13.79 -7.92 -5.06
C ALA A 291 12.47 -7.14 -5.18
N LEU A 292 12.24 -6.15 -4.32
CA LEU A 292 11.10 -5.26 -4.44
C LEU A 292 11.10 -4.53 -5.78
N PHE A 293 12.22 -3.94 -6.20
CA PHE A 293 12.33 -3.28 -7.51
C PHE A 293 11.97 -4.22 -8.66
N LEU A 294 12.56 -5.43 -8.70
CA LEU A 294 12.25 -6.43 -9.71
C LEU A 294 10.77 -6.84 -9.70
N CYS A 295 10.16 -7.00 -8.52
CA CYS A 295 8.74 -7.33 -8.43
C CYS A 295 7.87 -6.19 -8.97
N HIS A 296 8.13 -4.95 -8.59
CA HIS A 296 7.35 -3.80 -9.07
C HIS A 296 7.51 -3.59 -10.58
N SER A 297 8.74 -3.64 -11.10
CA SER A 297 9.00 -3.52 -12.54
C SER A 297 8.32 -4.66 -13.32
N PHE A 298 8.35 -5.89 -12.80
CA PHE A 298 7.63 -7.01 -13.39
C PHE A 298 6.12 -6.79 -13.36
N CYS A 299 5.54 -6.32 -12.26
CA CYS A 299 4.11 -6.05 -12.15
C CYS A 299 3.66 -4.98 -13.15
N LEU A 300 4.42 -3.90 -13.31
CA LEU A 300 4.15 -2.84 -14.29
C LEU A 300 4.24 -3.37 -15.73
N ALA A 301 5.31 -4.11 -16.05
CA ALA A 301 5.49 -4.68 -17.38
C ALA A 301 4.40 -5.72 -17.70
N TRP A 302 4.03 -6.55 -16.73
CA TRP A 302 2.97 -7.54 -16.87
C TRP A 302 1.59 -6.90 -17.00
N GLY A 303 1.32 -5.83 -16.23
CA GLY A 303 0.09 -5.04 -16.35
C GLY A 303 -0.06 -4.44 -17.74
N ALA A 304 1.00 -3.79 -18.25
CA ALA A 304 1.02 -3.25 -19.61
C ALA A 304 0.84 -4.35 -20.67
N ALA A 305 1.56 -5.47 -20.56
CA ALA A 305 1.42 -6.60 -21.48
C ALA A 305 0.00 -7.19 -21.47
N THR A 306 -0.59 -7.34 -20.28
CA THR A 306 -1.97 -7.81 -20.12
C THR A 306 -2.95 -6.83 -20.76
N PHE A 307 -2.80 -5.53 -20.53
CA PHE A 307 -3.65 -4.51 -21.13
C PHE A 307 -3.65 -4.58 -22.67
N PHE A 308 -2.48 -4.58 -23.29
CA PHE A 308 -2.39 -4.70 -24.75
C PHE A 308 -2.93 -6.04 -25.27
N PHE A 309 -2.71 -7.14 -24.54
CA PHE A 309 -3.25 -8.45 -24.89
C PHE A 309 -4.78 -8.47 -24.83
N MET A 310 -5.40 -7.90 -23.78
CA MET A 310 -6.85 -7.87 -23.64
C MET A 310 -7.51 -6.97 -24.69
N ILE A 311 -6.88 -5.87 -25.11
CA ILE A 311 -7.37 -5.06 -26.22
C ILE A 311 -7.31 -5.84 -27.54
N ALA A 312 -6.21 -6.55 -27.80
CA ALA A 312 -6.01 -7.24 -29.08
C ALA A 312 -6.85 -8.53 -29.21
N PHE A 313 -7.06 -9.25 -28.10
CA PHE A 313 -7.63 -10.61 -28.13
C PHE A 313 -8.84 -10.81 -27.22
N GLY A 314 -9.21 -9.82 -26.39
CA GLY A 314 -10.28 -9.97 -25.40
C GLY A 314 -11.64 -10.31 -26.02
N ALA A 315 -12.02 -9.63 -27.09
CA ALA A 315 -13.25 -9.90 -27.84
C ALA A 315 -13.31 -11.35 -28.35
N ALA A 316 -12.21 -11.81 -28.95
CA ALA A 316 -12.09 -13.16 -29.48
C ALA A 316 -12.18 -14.22 -28.36
N LEU A 317 -11.63 -13.95 -27.18
CA LEU A 317 -11.74 -14.85 -26.03
C LEU A 317 -13.18 -14.93 -25.50
N VAL A 318 -13.91 -13.82 -25.49
CA VAL A 318 -15.32 -13.80 -25.05
C VAL A 318 -16.21 -14.51 -26.07
N SER A 319 -15.98 -14.30 -27.37
CA SER A 319 -16.74 -14.96 -28.44
C SER A 319 -16.54 -16.48 -28.51
N LEU A 320 -15.48 -17.02 -27.90
CA LEU A 320 -15.32 -18.46 -27.74
C LEU A 320 -16.27 -19.06 -26.69
N ILE A 321 -16.87 -18.22 -25.85
CA ILE A 321 -17.71 -18.61 -24.72
C ILE A 321 -19.17 -18.20 -24.95
N ASP A 322 -19.41 -16.99 -25.48
CA ASP A 322 -20.74 -16.46 -25.71
C ASP A 322 -20.79 -15.70 -27.06
N ASP A 323 -21.68 -16.13 -27.95
CA ASP A 323 -21.87 -15.56 -29.29
C ASP A 323 -22.73 -14.28 -29.29
N ASN A 324 -23.29 -13.86 -28.14
CA ASN A 324 -24.14 -12.69 -28.05
C ASN A 324 -23.33 -11.39 -28.29
N PRO A 325 -23.64 -10.60 -29.34
CA PRO A 325 -22.90 -9.38 -29.66
C PRO A 325 -22.88 -8.35 -28.53
N GLN A 326 -23.95 -8.28 -27.73
CA GLN A 326 -24.05 -7.34 -26.61
C GLN A 326 -23.13 -7.73 -25.45
N VAL A 327 -22.96 -9.05 -25.21
CA VAL A 327 -22.05 -9.59 -24.21
C VAL A 327 -20.60 -9.28 -24.59
N VAL A 328 -20.24 -9.52 -25.86
CA VAL A 328 -18.90 -9.23 -26.39
C VAL A 328 -18.57 -7.74 -26.29
N ALA A 329 -19.44 -6.84 -26.76
CA ALA A 329 -19.21 -5.40 -26.71
C ALA A 329 -19.07 -4.85 -25.28
N THR A 330 -19.85 -5.38 -24.34
CA THR A 330 -19.74 -5.01 -22.92
C THR A 330 -18.42 -5.49 -22.33
N ALA A 331 -17.97 -6.71 -22.67
CA ALA A 331 -16.69 -7.24 -22.23
C ALA A 331 -15.49 -6.50 -22.85
N GLU A 332 -15.58 -6.04 -24.11
CA GLU A 332 -14.58 -5.15 -24.70
C GLU A 332 -14.41 -3.85 -23.90
N THR A 333 -15.53 -3.24 -23.48
CA THR A 333 -15.51 -2.04 -22.62
C THR A 333 -14.80 -2.32 -21.30
N PHE A 334 -15.06 -3.49 -20.70
CA PHE A 334 -14.38 -3.94 -19.49
C PHE A 334 -12.85 -4.03 -19.70
N PHE A 335 -12.41 -4.64 -20.81
CA PHE A 335 -11.00 -4.83 -21.14
C PHE A 335 -10.25 -3.54 -21.50
N LEU A 336 -10.94 -2.48 -21.89
CA LEU A 336 -10.34 -1.16 -22.11
C LEU A 336 -10.05 -0.41 -20.82
N ILE A 337 -10.83 -0.65 -19.75
CA ILE A 337 -10.79 0.15 -18.52
C ILE A 337 -10.01 -0.57 -17.42
N ILE A 338 -10.39 -1.81 -17.13
CA ILE A 338 -9.96 -2.51 -15.92
C ILE A 338 -8.47 -2.92 -15.97
N PRO A 339 -7.93 -3.47 -17.07
CA PRO A 339 -6.53 -3.91 -17.09
C PRO A 339 -5.51 -2.78 -16.91
N LEU A 340 -5.88 -1.52 -17.21
CA LEU A 340 -5.05 -0.35 -16.94
C LEU A 340 -4.80 -0.19 -15.42
N SER A 341 -5.82 -0.47 -14.59
CA SER A 341 -5.74 -0.30 -13.13
C SER A 341 -4.77 -1.28 -12.44
N ILE A 342 -4.52 -2.44 -13.07
CA ILE A 342 -3.69 -3.52 -12.52
C ILE A 342 -2.24 -3.06 -12.30
N GLY A 343 -1.70 -2.22 -13.20
CA GLY A 343 -0.34 -1.68 -13.08
C GLY A 343 -0.20 -0.61 -11.99
N PHE A 344 -1.30 0.08 -11.64
CA PHE A 344 -1.29 1.22 -10.72
C PHE A 344 -1.67 0.86 -9.27
N MET A 345 -1.92 -0.42 -8.98
CA MET A 345 -2.37 -0.88 -7.67
C MET A 345 -1.41 -0.51 -6.51
N GLY A 346 -0.10 -0.38 -6.78
CA GLY A 346 0.88 0.11 -5.79
C GLY A 346 0.75 1.61 -5.48
N MET A 347 0.32 2.42 -6.45
CA MET A 347 0.05 3.85 -6.23
C MET A 347 -1.22 4.05 -5.40
N MET A 348 -2.21 3.15 -5.53
CA MET A 348 -3.44 3.19 -4.73
C MET A 348 -3.18 3.13 -3.21
N GLN A 349 -2.16 2.40 -2.75
CA GLN A 349 -1.86 2.32 -1.31
C GLN A 349 -1.41 3.67 -0.72
N VAL A 350 -0.60 4.42 -1.45
CA VAL A 350 -0.16 5.77 -1.05
C VAL A 350 -1.36 6.73 -1.03
N MET A 351 -2.27 6.57 -1.98
CA MET A 351 -3.51 7.33 -2.09
C MET A 351 -4.49 7.03 -0.95
N GLU A 352 -4.64 5.75 -0.58
CA GLU A 352 -5.46 5.34 0.56
C GLU A 352 -4.92 5.89 1.87
N GLN A 353 -3.60 5.91 2.05
CA GLN A 353 -2.99 6.44 3.26
C GLN A 353 -3.26 7.94 3.42
N VAL A 354 -3.08 8.74 2.36
CA VAL A 354 -3.34 10.19 2.46
C VAL A 354 -4.82 10.50 2.66
N LYS A 355 -5.71 9.71 2.03
CA LYS A 355 -7.15 9.82 2.24
C LYS A 355 -7.52 9.53 3.71
N TRP A 356 -6.96 8.48 4.28
CA TRP A 356 -7.16 8.16 5.69
C TRP A 356 -6.63 9.27 6.61
N LEU A 357 -5.44 9.82 6.34
CA LEU A 357 -4.89 10.96 7.09
C LEU A 357 -5.80 12.19 7.04
N ASP A 358 -6.36 12.50 5.87
CA ASP A 358 -7.35 13.57 5.67
C ASP A 358 -8.63 13.34 6.49
N GLU A 359 -9.11 12.09 6.56
CA GLU A 359 -10.30 11.71 7.34
C GLU A 359 -10.09 11.80 8.86
N ILE A 360 -8.88 11.53 9.36
CA ILE A 360 -8.55 11.59 10.80
C ILE A 360 -8.06 12.97 11.27
N GLY A 361 -8.05 13.98 10.38
CA GLY A 361 -7.80 15.38 10.73
C GLY A 361 -6.37 15.87 10.53
N ALA A 362 -5.61 15.29 9.60
CA ALA A 362 -4.34 15.87 9.17
C ALA A 362 -4.56 17.18 8.38
N ASP A 363 -3.82 18.23 8.73
CA ASP A 363 -3.97 19.56 8.12
C ASP A 363 -3.12 19.73 6.85
N LEU A 364 -1.96 19.07 6.78
CA LEU A 364 -0.93 19.34 5.78
C LEU A 364 -0.12 18.09 5.44
N VAL A 365 0.20 17.93 4.16
CA VAL A 365 1.12 16.92 3.62
C VAL A 365 2.25 17.65 2.91
N TRP A 366 3.49 17.38 3.33
CA TRP A 366 4.68 17.91 2.68
C TRP A 366 5.40 16.87 1.82
N PHE A 367 5.88 17.35 0.67
CA PHE A 367 6.76 16.62 -0.22
C PHE A 367 8.17 17.21 -0.18
N THR A 368 9.18 16.35 -0.30
CA THR A 368 10.59 16.76 -0.38
C THR A 368 11.15 16.32 -1.73
N GLU A 369 11.77 17.26 -2.45
CA GLU A 369 12.31 17.03 -3.78
C GLU A 369 13.80 16.68 -3.72
N HIS A 370 14.17 15.53 -4.28
CA HIS A 370 15.56 15.13 -4.50
C HIS A 370 15.71 14.40 -5.84
N HIS A 371 16.87 14.56 -6.48
CA HIS A 371 17.10 14.04 -7.84
C HIS A 371 18.22 13.01 -7.89
N PHE A 372 18.08 12.02 -8.77
CA PHE A 372 19.11 10.99 -9.02
C PHE A 372 19.52 10.16 -7.79
N VAL A 373 18.60 10.01 -6.83
CA VAL A 373 18.83 9.18 -5.64
C VAL A 373 18.46 7.72 -5.91
N GLU A 374 19.35 6.80 -5.59
CA GLU A 374 19.24 5.37 -5.94
C GLU A 374 18.02 4.65 -5.36
N ASP A 375 17.43 5.16 -4.27
CA ASP A 375 16.27 4.56 -3.61
C ASP A 375 14.92 5.06 -4.14
N GLY A 376 14.92 5.83 -5.24
CA GLY A 376 13.69 6.30 -5.89
C GLY A 376 13.02 7.47 -5.18
N TYR A 377 13.80 8.28 -4.47
CA TYR A 377 13.35 9.53 -3.83
C TYR A 377 12.58 10.41 -4.82
N LEU A 378 11.51 11.06 -4.35
CA LEU A 378 10.55 11.81 -5.17
C LEU A 378 11.22 13.01 -5.90
N PRO A 379 11.33 12.98 -7.25
CA PRO A 379 11.94 14.08 -8.00
C PRO A 379 10.92 15.08 -8.54
N SER A 380 9.62 14.73 -8.55
CA SER A 380 8.53 15.59 -9.01
C SER A 380 7.29 15.35 -8.17
N TRP A 381 6.92 16.37 -7.39
CA TRP A 381 5.87 16.25 -6.38
C TRP A 381 4.48 16.64 -6.91
N VAL A 382 4.39 17.54 -7.89
CA VAL A 382 3.10 18.04 -8.42
C VAL A 382 2.19 16.93 -8.93
N PRO A 383 2.66 15.94 -9.73
CA PRO A 383 1.78 14.87 -10.19
C PRO A 383 1.24 14.00 -9.04
N VAL A 384 2.06 13.77 -8.02
CA VAL A 384 1.66 13.00 -6.83
C VAL A 384 0.62 13.78 -6.02
N ALA A 385 0.86 15.07 -5.77
CA ALA A 385 -0.10 15.95 -5.11
C ALA A 385 -1.42 16.05 -5.90
N GLY A 386 -1.35 16.10 -7.24
CA GLY A 386 -2.53 16.10 -8.11
C GLY A 386 -3.38 14.85 -7.95
N ALA A 387 -2.74 13.67 -7.93
CA ALA A 387 -3.42 12.43 -7.61
C ALA A 387 -4.06 12.50 -6.21
N MET A 388 -3.28 12.82 -5.17
CA MET A 388 -3.75 12.89 -3.79
C MET A 388 -4.90 13.88 -3.58
N SER A 389 -4.91 14.99 -4.34
CA SER A 389 -5.96 15.99 -4.27
C SER A 389 -7.33 15.45 -4.69
N ALA A 390 -7.37 14.48 -5.62
CA ALA A 390 -8.60 13.89 -6.13
C ALA A 390 -9.29 12.95 -5.12
N VAL A 391 -8.57 12.48 -4.09
CA VAL A 391 -9.11 11.55 -3.08
C VAL A 391 -9.22 12.16 -1.68
N THR A 392 -8.89 13.45 -1.53
CA THR A 392 -8.87 14.18 -0.26
C THR A 392 -9.72 15.45 -0.34
N LYS A 393 -10.19 15.95 0.80
CA LYS A 393 -11.08 17.11 0.90
C LYS A 393 -10.48 18.27 1.70
N ASN A 394 -9.71 18.01 2.75
CA ASN A 394 -9.30 19.05 3.71
C ASN A 394 -7.79 19.31 3.69
N VAL A 395 -6.99 18.25 3.61
CA VAL A 395 -5.53 18.32 3.74
C VAL A 395 -4.91 19.24 2.69
N ARG A 396 -3.95 20.07 3.10
CA ARG A 396 -3.18 20.95 2.21
C ARG A 396 -1.94 20.22 1.68
N PHE A 397 -1.48 20.60 0.50
CA PHE A 397 -0.31 20.05 -0.17
C PHE A 397 0.79 21.10 -0.25
N GLY A 398 1.93 20.82 0.37
CA GLY A 398 3.08 21.73 0.39
C GLY A 398 4.40 21.03 0.12
N THR A 399 5.48 21.80 0.07
CA THR A 399 6.84 21.25 -0.08
C THR A 399 7.79 21.73 1.01
N ASP A 400 8.67 20.85 1.44
CA ASP A 400 9.86 21.16 2.24
C ASP A 400 11.01 20.25 1.75
N ILE A 401 11.68 20.56 0.64
CA ILE A 401 11.51 21.73 -0.23
C ILE A 401 11.40 21.31 -1.71
N CYS A 402 10.80 22.19 -2.52
CA CYS A 402 10.94 22.20 -3.96
C CYS A 402 12.24 22.95 -4.34
N LEU A 403 13.03 22.38 -5.23
CA LEU A 403 14.36 22.90 -5.55
C LEU A 403 14.27 23.91 -6.69
N ALA A 404 14.32 25.20 -6.34
CA ALA A 404 14.16 26.31 -7.28
C ALA A 404 15.11 26.23 -8.49
N PRO A 405 16.41 25.88 -8.34
CA PRO A 405 17.31 25.83 -9.50
C PRO A 405 16.94 24.81 -10.57
N PHE A 406 16.20 23.75 -10.21
CA PHE A 406 15.84 22.67 -11.13
C PHE A 406 14.47 22.89 -11.80
N ASN A 407 13.79 23.99 -11.46
CA ASN A 407 12.46 24.30 -11.95
C ASN A 407 12.47 25.66 -12.68
N HIS A 408 11.89 25.73 -13.88
CA HIS A 408 11.64 27.02 -14.52
C HIS A 408 10.46 27.70 -13.79
N PRO A 409 10.62 28.91 -13.22
CA PRO A 409 9.63 29.49 -12.30
C PRO A 409 8.25 29.70 -12.93
N VAL A 410 8.17 30.11 -14.19
CA VAL A 410 6.89 30.23 -14.92
C VAL A 410 6.22 28.87 -15.11
N ARG A 411 6.99 27.82 -15.42
CA ARG A 411 6.44 26.47 -15.63
C ARG A 411 5.93 25.89 -14.31
N LEU A 412 6.69 26.09 -13.23
CA LEU A 412 6.27 25.72 -11.88
C LEU A 412 4.99 26.46 -11.47
N ALA A 413 4.87 27.76 -11.79
CA ALA A 413 3.65 28.51 -11.53
C ALA A 413 2.43 27.94 -12.30
N GLU A 414 2.56 27.59 -13.58
CA GLU A 414 1.47 26.95 -14.32
C GLU A 414 1.05 25.61 -13.71
N ASP A 415 2.03 24.78 -13.33
CA ASP A 415 1.78 23.50 -12.68
C ASP A 415 1.07 23.67 -11.34
N LEU A 416 1.46 24.68 -10.55
CA LEU A 416 0.80 25.03 -9.30
C LEU A 416 -0.60 25.58 -9.52
N ALA A 417 -0.84 26.38 -10.56
CA ALA A 417 -2.18 26.88 -10.86
C ALA A 417 -3.14 25.74 -11.20
N VAL A 418 -2.70 24.76 -11.98
CA VAL A 418 -3.49 23.55 -12.26
C VAL A 418 -3.75 22.76 -10.97
N LEU A 419 -2.73 22.52 -10.16
CA LEU A 419 -2.87 21.80 -8.90
C LEU A 419 -3.79 22.54 -7.91
N ASP A 420 -3.73 23.87 -7.89
CA ASP A 420 -4.57 24.71 -7.04
C ASP A 420 -6.05 24.60 -7.43
N ASN A 421 -6.34 24.60 -8.73
CA ASN A 421 -7.68 24.37 -9.25
C ASN A 421 -8.17 22.94 -8.97
N LEU A 422 -7.33 21.92 -9.14
CA LEU A 422 -7.69 20.52 -8.85
C LEU A 422 -7.96 20.30 -7.36
N SER A 423 -7.17 20.93 -6.49
CA SER A 423 -7.28 20.76 -5.05
C SER A 423 -8.33 21.67 -4.42
N GLY A 424 -8.78 22.72 -5.11
CA GLY A 424 -9.71 23.71 -4.57
C GLY A 424 -9.03 24.70 -3.61
N GLY A 425 -7.82 25.14 -3.93
CA GLY A 425 -7.11 26.15 -3.13
C GLY A 425 -6.27 25.60 -1.97
N ARG A 426 -5.85 24.34 -2.05
CA ARG A 426 -5.15 23.62 -0.97
C ARG A 426 -3.65 23.48 -1.20
N VAL A 427 -3.02 24.37 -1.97
CA VAL A 427 -1.60 24.27 -2.34
C VAL A 427 -0.75 25.30 -1.60
N GLU A 428 0.44 24.89 -1.19
CA GLU A 428 1.50 25.73 -0.66
C GLU A 428 2.83 25.37 -1.34
N LEU A 429 3.79 26.31 -1.36
CA LEU A 429 5.08 26.08 -1.98
C LEU A 429 6.21 26.46 -1.03
N GLY A 430 6.97 25.48 -0.57
CA GLY A 430 8.26 25.73 0.09
C GLY A 430 9.41 25.53 -0.87
N LEU A 431 10.22 26.56 -1.02
CA LEU A 431 11.36 26.60 -1.92
C LEU A 431 12.69 26.50 -1.16
N GLY A 432 13.67 25.92 -1.82
CA GLY A 432 15.05 26.14 -1.46
C GLY A 432 16.03 25.99 -2.61
N MET A 433 17.28 26.29 -2.30
CA MET A 433 18.34 26.46 -3.29
C MET A 433 19.00 25.16 -3.72
N GLY A 434 18.75 24.05 -3.02
CA GLY A 434 19.53 22.82 -3.18
C GLY A 434 20.98 22.95 -2.71
N TYR A 435 21.53 21.85 -2.22
CA TYR A 435 22.90 21.80 -1.71
C TYR A 435 23.69 20.59 -2.23
N ALA A 436 23.02 19.53 -2.67
CA ALA A 436 23.67 18.30 -3.08
C ALA A 436 24.35 18.44 -4.45
N PRO A 437 25.70 18.39 -4.56
CA PRO A 437 26.39 18.71 -5.81
C PRO A 437 26.13 17.72 -6.95
N HIS A 438 25.75 16.48 -6.65
CA HIS A 438 25.42 15.50 -7.70
C HIS A 438 24.16 15.88 -8.47
N GLU A 439 23.17 16.50 -7.84
CA GLU A 439 21.94 16.97 -8.50
C GLU A 439 22.28 18.04 -9.54
N PHE A 440 23.08 19.03 -9.15
CA PHE A 440 23.59 20.08 -10.05
C PHE A 440 24.38 19.51 -11.23
N ARG A 441 25.23 18.50 -10.99
CA ARG A 441 25.92 17.78 -12.06
C ARG A 441 24.94 17.09 -13.00
N GLY A 442 23.89 16.46 -12.46
CA GLY A 442 22.87 15.76 -13.25
C GLY A 442 22.08 16.70 -14.16
N PHE A 443 21.74 17.90 -13.69
CA PHE A 443 21.09 18.93 -14.52
C PHE A 443 22.05 19.78 -15.38
N GLY A 444 23.37 19.56 -15.26
CA GLY A 444 24.36 20.15 -16.15
C GLY A 444 24.71 21.62 -15.87
N PHE A 445 24.52 22.12 -14.65
CA PHE A 445 24.90 23.50 -14.31
C PHE A 445 25.60 23.63 -12.95
N PRO A 446 26.46 24.65 -12.76
CA PRO A 446 27.28 24.73 -11.55
C PRO A 446 26.48 25.21 -10.33
N VAL A 447 26.82 24.67 -9.16
CA VAL A 447 26.26 25.03 -7.84
C VAL A 447 26.31 26.54 -7.58
N SER A 448 27.33 27.23 -8.11
CA SER A 448 27.49 28.69 -7.96
C SER A 448 26.33 29.53 -8.50
N ARG A 449 25.45 28.97 -9.34
CA ARG A 449 24.26 29.68 -9.86
C ARG A 449 23.06 29.65 -8.90
N ARG A 450 23.04 28.73 -7.92
CA ARG A 450 21.85 28.42 -7.11
C ARG A 450 21.22 29.62 -6.40
N VAL A 451 22.04 30.55 -5.91
CA VAL A 451 21.55 31.75 -5.20
C VAL A 451 20.85 32.69 -6.15
N SER A 452 21.47 32.99 -7.31
CA SER A 452 20.82 33.84 -8.32
C SER A 452 19.57 33.20 -8.92
N LEU A 453 19.56 31.88 -9.08
CA LEU A 453 18.38 31.16 -9.55
C LEU A 453 17.25 31.27 -8.53
N MET A 454 17.52 30.97 -7.25
CA MET A 454 16.52 31.09 -6.18
C MET A 454 15.92 32.49 -6.07
N ASN A 455 16.76 33.52 -6.02
CA ASN A 455 16.29 34.90 -5.86
C ASN A 455 15.36 35.31 -7.00
N GLU A 456 15.78 35.10 -8.26
CA GLU A 456 14.94 35.42 -9.42
C GLU A 456 13.70 34.52 -9.49
N SER A 457 13.79 33.25 -9.08
CA SER A 457 12.62 32.37 -9.00
C SER A 457 11.58 32.87 -8.00
N ILE A 458 11.98 33.35 -6.82
CA ILE A 458 11.05 33.93 -5.84
C ILE A 458 10.33 35.15 -6.44
N GLU A 459 11.08 36.08 -7.04
CA GLU A 459 10.53 37.29 -7.66
C GLU A 459 9.53 36.97 -8.77
N ILE A 460 9.91 36.07 -9.68
CA ILE A 460 9.07 35.64 -10.79
C ILE A 460 7.82 34.93 -10.27
N LEU A 461 7.95 34.04 -9.28
CA LEU A 461 6.80 33.32 -8.71
C LEU A 461 5.81 34.29 -8.04
N GLN A 462 6.29 35.27 -7.27
CA GLN A 462 5.43 36.30 -6.67
C GLN A 462 4.68 37.12 -7.73
N GLN A 463 5.32 37.45 -8.87
CA GLN A 463 4.63 38.10 -9.99
C GLN A 463 3.66 37.15 -10.71
N CYS A 464 4.00 35.88 -10.86
CA CYS A 464 3.08 34.87 -11.39
C CYS A 464 1.83 34.70 -10.52
N PHE A 465 1.99 34.78 -9.19
CA PHE A 465 0.91 34.59 -8.22
C PHE A 465 -0.05 35.79 -8.12
N SER A 466 0.36 36.99 -8.56
CA SER A 466 -0.54 38.15 -8.63
C SER A 466 -1.63 37.99 -9.69
N GLY A 467 -1.42 37.13 -10.71
CA GLY A 467 -2.31 36.94 -11.85
C GLY A 467 -2.26 38.06 -12.89
N GLU A 468 -1.47 39.11 -12.66
CA GLU A 468 -1.27 40.21 -13.58
C GLU A 468 -0.25 39.83 -14.68
N LYS A 469 -0.35 40.50 -15.84
CA LYS A 469 0.64 40.36 -16.90
C LYS A 469 1.92 41.12 -16.52
N PHE A 470 3.08 40.48 -16.68
CA PHE A 470 4.36 41.10 -16.37
C PHE A 470 5.47 40.73 -17.37
N SER A 471 6.57 41.46 -17.31
CA SER A 471 7.84 41.14 -17.99
C SER A 471 8.97 41.21 -16.96
N PHE A 472 9.99 40.36 -17.12
CA PHE A 472 11.09 40.26 -16.16
C PHE A 472 12.43 40.24 -16.89
N ASN A 473 13.38 41.07 -16.44
CA ASN A 473 14.71 41.14 -17.02
C ASN A 473 15.77 40.95 -15.93
N GLY A 474 15.99 39.68 -15.57
CA GLY A 474 16.97 39.27 -14.57
C GLY A 474 18.31 38.86 -15.17
N LYS A 475 19.21 38.38 -14.31
CA LYS A 475 20.51 37.83 -14.72
C LYS A 475 20.37 36.41 -15.28
N ARG A 476 19.35 35.66 -14.90
CA ARG A 476 19.11 34.27 -15.32
C ARG A 476 17.89 34.12 -16.21
N TYR A 477 16.85 34.90 -15.98
CA TYR A 477 15.61 34.83 -16.76
C TYR A 477 15.33 36.14 -17.50
N GLN A 478 14.93 36.02 -18.76
CA GLN A 478 14.36 37.11 -19.55
C GLN A 478 12.98 36.68 -20.02
N LEU A 479 11.95 37.36 -19.54
CA LEU A 479 10.53 37.03 -19.75
C LEU A 479 9.80 38.24 -20.34
N GLN A 480 8.90 37.99 -21.27
CA GLN A 480 8.09 39.02 -21.92
C GLN A 480 6.61 38.61 -21.87
N ASP A 481 5.76 39.54 -21.45
CA ASP A 481 4.29 39.42 -21.45
C ASP A 481 3.73 38.13 -20.81
N VAL A 482 4.34 37.68 -19.72
CA VAL A 482 3.93 36.48 -18.99
C VAL A 482 2.68 36.75 -18.17
N GLN A 483 1.71 35.85 -18.24
CA GLN A 483 0.53 35.79 -17.38
C GLN A 483 0.16 34.32 -17.19
N ILE A 484 -0.12 33.90 -15.95
CA ILE A 484 -0.48 32.51 -15.66
C ILE A 484 -1.97 32.28 -15.97
N THR A 485 -2.25 31.24 -16.75
CA THR A 485 -3.62 30.82 -17.09
C THR A 485 -3.74 29.29 -17.07
N PRO A 486 -4.74 28.69 -16.39
CA PRO A 486 -5.80 29.34 -15.61
C PRO A 486 -5.24 30.08 -14.39
N GLY A 487 -6.01 31.02 -13.84
CA GLY A 487 -5.67 31.70 -12.60
C GLY A 487 -5.78 30.77 -11.39
N TYR A 488 -5.27 31.22 -10.24
CA TYR A 488 -5.36 30.49 -8.97
C TYR A 488 -6.74 30.63 -8.35
N VAL A 489 -7.15 29.62 -7.59
CA VAL A 489 -8.31 29.67 -6.69
C VAL A 489 -7.97 30.52 -5.47
N GLN A 490 -6.73 30.43 -4.98
CA GLN A 490 -6.21 31.26 -3.89
C GLN A 490 -5.90 32.68 -4.38
N GLU A 491 -6.43 33.70 -3.70
CA GLU A 491 -6.08 35.10 -3.95
C GLU A 491 -4.60 35.34 -3.64
N GLY A 492 -3.84 35.89 -4.59
CA GLY A 492 -2.40 36.06 -4.46
C GLY A 492 -1.59 34.76 -4.55
N GLY A 493 -2.21 33.66 -5.01
CA GLY A 493 -1.58 32.37 -5.26
C GLY A 493 -1.22 31.55 -4.01
N PRO A 494 -0.49 30.44 -4.17
CA PRO A 494 -0.08 29.57 -3.07
C PRO A 494 0.85 30.28 -2.08
N ALA A 495 0.70 30.00 -0.78
CA ALA A 495 1.60 30.53 0.25
C ALA A 495 3.05 30.10 -0.03
N LEU A 496 3.96 31.07 -0.02
CA LEU A 496 5.38 30.87 -0.33
C LEU A 496 6.22 30.75 0.94
N TRP A 497 7.02 29.69 1.02
CA TRP A 497 7.94 29.43 2.11
C TRP A 497 9.38 29.37 1.61
N VAL A 498 10.32 29.82 2.45
CA VAL A 498 11.76 29.72 2.15
C VAL A 498 12.49 29.03 3.29
N ALA A 499 13.25 28.00 2.92
CA ALA A 499 14.14 27.31 3.85
C ALA A 499 15.51 27.99 3.96
N ALA A 500 16.00 28.07 5.19
CA ALA A 500 17.32 28.63 5.47
C ALA A 500 18.10 27.86 6.54
N MET A 501 19.35 27.55 6.22
CA MET A 501 20.35 27.02 7.16
C MET A 501 21.38 28.05 7.62
N SER A 502 21.38 29.24 7.01
CA SER A 502 22.39 30.29 7.19
C SER A 502 21.75 31.67 7.27
N GLU A 503 22.50 32.63 7.82
CA GLU A 503 22.03 33.98 8.08
C GLU A 503 21.60 34.66 6.77
N ALA A 504 22.41 34.56 5.73
CA ALA A 504 22.05 35.07 4.41
C ALA A 504 20.76 34.45 3.83
N GLY A 505 20.48 33.18 4.13
CA GLY A 505 19.21 32.54 3.75
C GLY A 505 18.02 33.06 4.57
N ALA A 506 18.25 33.34 5.85
CA ALA A 506 17.25 33.87 6.76
C ALA A 506 16.85 35.30 6.41
N LEU A 507 17.84 36.16 6.15
CA LEU A 507 17.65 37.51 5.66
C LEU A 507 16.91 37.51 4.31
N ARG A 508 17.21 36.55 3.43
CA ARG A 508 16.48 36.38 2.16
C ARG A 508 14.98 36.15 2.40
N ALA A 509 14.63 35.21 3.28
CA ALA A 509 13.23 34.89 3.57
C ALA A 509 12.47 36.09 4.15
N ALA A 510 13.11 36.87 5.03
CA ALA A 510 12.54 38.09 5.59
C ALA A 510 12.34 39.19 4.53
N ASN A 511 13.36 39.44 3.70
CA ASN A 511 13.32 40.49 2.67
C ASN A 511 12.24 40.22 1.60
N TYR A 512 12.07 38.98 1.16
CA TYR A 512 11.03 38.60 0.21
C TYR A 512 9.63 38.40 0.85
N ASN A 513 9.48 38.64 2.16
CA ASN A 513 8.20 38.52 2.88
C ASN A 513 7.55 37.13 2.74
N THR A 514 8.34 36.08 2.94
CA THR A 514 7.88 34.68 2.83
C THR A 514 7.67 34.05 4.20
N ASN A 515 6.85 33.00 4.28
CA ASN A 515 6.85 32.11 5.44
C ASN A 515 8.21 31.40 5.57
N PHE A 516 8.52 30.88 6.75
CA PHE A 516 9.90 30.51 7.08
C PHE A 516 10.07 29.06 7.51
N LEU A 517 11.13 28.40 7.00
CA LEU A 517 11.51 27.05 7.38
C LEU A 517 12.95 27.06 7.96
N PRO A 518 13.12 27.17 9.30
CA PRO A 518 14.45 27.20 9.94
C PRO A 518 15.09 25.80 9.95
N GLN A 519 16.02 25.56 9.01
CA GLN A 519 16.71 24.27 8.84
C GLN A 519 18.11 24.24 9.51
N GLY A 520 18.58 25.35 10.08
CA GLY A 520 19.94 25.52 10.61
C GLY A 520 20.02 25.76 12.13
N LEU A 521 21.21 26.21 12.58
CA LEU A 521 21.39 26.68 13.96
C LEU A 521 20.47 27.87 14.24
N LYS A 522 19.83 27.91 15.42
CA LYS A 522 18.89 28.99 15.79
C LYS A 522 19.54 30.37 15.61
N ALA A 523 20.74 30.54 16.16
CA ALA A 523 21.52 31.78 16.08
C ALA A 523 21.96 32.18 14.65
N LYS A 524 21.93 31.24 13.69
CA LYS A 524 22.33 31.48 12.29
C LYS A 524 21.16 31.42 11.32
N SER A 525 19.94 31.17 11.77
CA SER A 525 18.78 31.03 10.88
C SER A 525 17.56 31.70 11.49
N PHE A 526 17.02 31.18 12.58
CA PHE A 526 15.83 31.74 13.21
C PHE A 526 16.03 33.14 13.80
N ASP A 527 17.08 33.36 14.59
CA ASP A 527 17.29 34.66 15.25
C ASP A 527 17.59 35.81 14.27
N PRO A 528 18.41 35.61 13.20
CA PRO A 528 18.56 36.62 12.17
C PRO A 528 17.27 36.91 11.39
N TRP A 529 16.45 35.90 11.11
CA TRP A 529 15.16 36.11 10.45
C TRP A 529 14.23 36.98 11.33
N VAL A 530 14.09 36.66 12.62
CA VAL A 530 13.30 37.46 13.57
C VAL A 530 13.78 38.91 13.61
N SER A 531 15.09 39.11 13.73
CA SER A 531 15.70 40.44 13.82
C SER A 531 15.46 41.26 12.56
N GLU A 532 15.57 40.64 11.39
CA GLU A 532 15.35 41.31 10.10
C GLU A 532 13.87 41.63 9.85
N VAL A 533 12.96 40.72 10.16
CA VAL A 533 11.50 40.97 10.06
C VAL A 533 11.11 42.18 10.90
N GLN A 534 11.63 42.28 12.13
CA GLN A 534 11.43 43.42 13.01
C GLN A 534 12.08 44.69 12.48
N ALA A 535 13.31 44.60 11.93
CA ALA A 535 14.00 45.73 11.33
C ALA A 535 13.26 46.31 10.10
N LEU A 536 12.56 45.45 9.35
CA LEU A 536 11.68 45.83 8.24
C LEU A 536 10.31 46.36 8.70
N GLY A 537 10.08 46.50 10.01
CA GLY A 537 8.83 47.04 10.58
C GLY A 537 7.65 46.07 10.58
N ARG A 538 7.90 44.77 10.43
CA ARG A 538 6.88 43.70 10.42
C ARG A 538 6.95 42.88 11.71
N GLN A 539 5.91 42.10 12.03
CA GLN A 539 5.96 41.19 13.17
C GLN A 539 6.26 39.76 12.73
N PRO A 540 7.14 39.02 13.44
CA PRO A 540 7.36 37.59 13.17
C PRO A 540 6.07 36.77 13.25
N SER A 541 5.11 37.18 14.09
CA SER A 541 3.79 36.53 14.23
C SER A 541 2.90 36.66 12.99
N ASP A 542 3.22 37.57 12.06
CA ASP A 542 2.47 37.72 10.81
C ASP A 542 2.82 36.62 9.80
N HIS A 543 3.83 35.80 10.10
CA HIS A 543 4.35 34.75 9.24
C HIS A 543 4.16 33.39 9.89
N ARG A 544 3.97 32.36 9.07
CA ARG A 544 4.05 30.98 9.53
C ARG A 544 5.52 30.53 9.57
N VAL A 545 5.85 29.75 10.60
CA VAL A 545 7.16 29.15 10.79
C VAL A 545 7.00 27.64 10.92
N GLY A 546 7.57 26.92 9.96
CA GLY A 546 7.34 25.48 9.79
C GLY A 546 8.61 24.67 9.99
N ILE A 547 8.49 23.47 10.54
CA ILE A 547 9.63 22.55 10.67
C ILE A 547 9.21 21.09 10.65
N ILE A 548 10.08 20.25 10.10
CA ILE A 548 9.97 18.80 10.24
C ILE A 548 10.44 18.41 11.65
N ARG A 549 9.51 17.90 12.46
CA ARG A 549 9.82 17.26 13.74
C ARG A 549 8.98 16.00 13.87
N SER A 550 9.62 14.86 13.63
CA SER A 550 8.93 13.57 13.65
C SER A 550 8.43 13.20 15.05
N ILE A 551 7.26 12.58 15.10
CA ILE A 551 6.58 12.22 16.35
C ILE A 551 6.18 10.74 16.28
N LEU A 552 6.56 9.97 17.30
CA LEU A 552 6.12 8.59 17.53
C LEU A 552 5.31 8.55 18.83
N VAL A 553 4.00 8.38 18.71
CA VAL A 553 3.09 8.25 19.84
C VAL A 553 2.96 6.76 20.20
N THR A 554 3.54 6.35 21.33
CA THR A 554 3.59 4.96 21.77
C THR A 554 3.55 4.83 23.29
N GLU A 555 2.92 3.77 23.78
CA GLU A 555 2.98 3.37 25.20
C GLU A 555 4.22 2.49 25.49
N ASP A 556 4.79 1.85 24.46
CA ASP A 556 5.95 0.96 24.57
C ASP A 556 7.12 1.50 23.72
N LYS A 557 7.80 2.49 24.29
CA LYS A 557 8.96 3.12 23.68
C LYS A 557 10.09 2.13 23.41
N ASP A 558 10.28 1.12 24.25
CA ASP A 558 11.42 0.20 24.13
C ASP A 558 11.27 -0.75 22.95
N SER A 559 10.03 -1.16 22.64
CA SER A 559 9.71 -1.93 21.44
C SER A 559 9.68 -1.06 20.19
N ASP A 560 8.81 -0.03 20.18
CA ASP A 560 8.41 0.63 18.93
C ASP A 560 9.50 1.56 18.40
N TRP A 561 10.25 2.21 19.30
CA TRP A 561 11.32 3.12 18.90
C TRP A 561 12.47 2.40 18.20
N GLN A 562 12.76 1.14 18.51
CA GLN A 562 13.90 0.44 17.90
C GLN A 562 13.77 0.34 16.39
N VAL A 563 12.56 0.07 15.92
CA VAL A 563 12.23 -0.08 14.50
C VAL A 563 12.31 1.27 13.79
N VAL A 564 11.69 2.30 14.36
CA VAL A 564 11.72 3.67 13.82
C VAL A 564 13.13 4.25 13.82
N ARG A 565 13.90 4.01 14.88
CA ARG A 565 15.30 4.46 15.00
C ARG A 565 16.20 3.84 13.93
N ALA A 566 15.94 2.60 13.51
CA ALA A 566 16.70 1.97 12.43
C ALA A 566 16.42 2.66 11.09
N ALA A 567 15.15 2.96 10.79
CA ALA A 567 14.75 3.72 9.60
C ALA A 567 15.36 5.14 9.60
N GLU A 568 15.32 5.82 10.75
CA GLU A 568 15.90 7.15 10.93
C GLU A 568 17.43 7.15 10.73
N ARG A 569 18.14 6.13 11.22
CA ARG A 569 19.58 5.98 10.97
C ARG A 569 19.90 5.83 9.48
N TYR A 570 19.10 5.05 8.75
CA TYR A 570 19.27 4.90 7.31
C TYR A 570 19.08 6.25 6.61
N ARG A 571 17.99 6.97 6.93
CA ARG A 571 17.71 8.30 6.39
C ARG A 571 18.87 9.26 6.68
N MET A 572 19.32 9.33 7.92
CA MET A 572 20.39 10.25 8.32
C MET A 572 21.72 9.91 7.65
N ALA A 573 22.02 8.64 7.38
CA ALA A 573 23.21 8.25 6.62
C ALA A 573 23.19 8.80 5.17
N LEU A 574 22.00 8.84 4.54
CA LEU A 574 21.82 9.46 3.23
C LEU A 574 22.07 10.98 3.29
N TYR A 575 21.45 11.69 4.23
CA TYR A 575 21.66 13.14 4.40
C TYR A 575 23.12 13.48 4.74
N GLN A 576 23.78 12.66 5.56
CA GLN A 576 25.21 12.80 5.86
C GLN A 576 26.09 12.68 4.62
N LYS A 577 25.74 11.81 3.67
CA LYS A 577 26.44 11.72 2.37
C LYS A 577 26.28 13.02 1.59
N PHE A 578 25.08 13.59 1.52
CA PHE A 578 24.85 14.86 0.83
C PHE A 578 25.59 16.03 1.49
N PHE A 579 25.64 16.04 2.82
CA PHE A 579 26.42 17.02 3.58
C PHE A 579 27.92 16.88 3.32
N ALA A 580 28.46 15.65 3.35
CA ALA A 580 29.85 15.40 3.04
C ALA A 580 30.22 15.80 1.60
N GLU A 581 29.33 15.58 0.63
CA GLU A 581 29.55 15.97 -0.76
C GLU A 581 29.54 17.49 -0.96
N SER A 582 28.62 18.19 -0.30
CA SER A 582 28.43 19.64 -0.44
C SER A 582 29.43 20.47 0.38
N GLY A 583 29.98 19.89 1.45
CA GLY A 583 30.67 20.65 2.50
C GLY A 583 29.71 21.47 3.36
N GLU A 584 28.40 21.33 3.18
CA GLU A 584 27.37 21.91 4.05
C GLU A 584 26.95 20.90 5.10
N GLY A 585 26.47 21.36 6.26
CA GLY A 585 25.98 20.49 7.33
C GLY A 585 26.09 21.16 8.70
N PHE A 586 25.75 20.42 9.75
CA PHE A 586 25.86 20.86 11.14
C PHE A 586 27.31 20.83 11.67
N GLY A 587 28.25 21.39 10.90
CA GLY A 587 29.69 21.39 11.22
C GLY A 587 30.04 22.29 12.42
N ASP A 588 29.18 23.25 12.74
CA ASP A 588 29.34 24.16 13.87
C ASP A 588 28.59 23.66 15.11
N LYS A 589 29.24 23.74 16.28
CA LYS A 589 28.61 23.45 17.57
C LYS A 589 27.68 24.60 17.95
N GLY A 590 26.40 24.30 18.17
CA GLY A 590 25.38 25.26 18.62
C GLY A 590 24.03 24.58 18.85
N GLU A 591 23.01 25.34 19.26
CA GLU A 591 21.63 24.84 19.41
C GLU A 591 20.88 24.97 18.07
N PRO A 592 20.65 23.86 17.33
CA PRO A 592 19.70 23.86 16.20
C PRO A 592 18.27 23.96 16.71
N VAL A 593 17.34 24.39 15.86
CA VAL A 593 15.92 24.10 16.11
C VAL A 593 15.74 22.57 16.00
N PRO A 594 15.36 21.87 17.09
CA PRO A 594 15.38 20.40 17.08
C PRO A 594 14.46 19.79 16.03
N GLN A 595 15.03 18.96 15.15
CA GLN A 595 14.31 18.09 14.21
C GLN A 595 14.32 16.62 14.65
N THR A 596 14.74 16.36 15.89
CA THR A 596 14.79 15.03 16.47
C THR A 596 13.39 14.55 16.83
N TRP A 597 13.24 13.22 16.84
CA TRP A 597 11.98 12.56 17.17
C TRP A 597 11.48 12.88 18.59
N ILE A 598 10.19 13.20 18.71
CA ILE A 598 9.45 13.14 19.97
C ILE A 598 8.91 11.72 20.10
N VAL A 599 9.19 11.05 21.22
CA VAL A 599 8.81 9.64 21.43
C VAL A 599 8.30 9.42 22.84
N GLY A 600 7.00 9.14 22.95
CA GLY A 600 6.33 8.80 24.19
C GLY A 600 4.82 8.67 24.02
N ASP A 601 4.10 8.63 25.13
CA ASP A 601 2.64 8.58 25.13
C ASP A 601 2.01 9.92 24.68
N VAL A 602 0.68 9.95 24.66
CA VAL A 602 -0.10 11.12 24.22
C VAL A 602 0.25 12.37 25.05
N ASP A 603 0.33 12.26 26.37
CA ASP A 603 0.53 13.41 27.25
C ASP A 603 1.96 13.95 27.13
N HIS A 604 2.95 13.06 27.04
CA HIS A 604 4.33 13.43 26.77
C HIS A 604 4.47 14.15 25.43
N CYS A 605 3.85 13.62 24.36
CA CYS A 605 3.87 14.26 23.05
C CYS A 605 3.22 15.65 23.07
N VAL A 606 2.07 15.83 23.75
CA VAL A 606 1.42 17.13 23.88
C VAL A 606 2.34 18.14 24.58
N GLN A 607 2.93 17.76 25.72
CA GLN A 607 3.83 18.64 26.49
C GLN A 607 5.07 19.04 25.69
N GLU A 608 5.73 18.09 25.03
CA GLU A 608 6.92 18.35 24.22
C GLU A 608 6.62 19.25 23.02
N ILE A 609 5.46 19.08 22.38
CA ILE A 609 5.02 19.94 21.28
C ILE A 609 4.73 21.35 21.79
N LEU A 610 3.98 21.51 22.88
CA LEU A 610 3.67 22.83 23.43
C LEU A 610 4.94 23.57 23.86
N SER A 611 5.84 22.91 24.57
CA SER A 611 7.13 23.48 24.97
C SER A 611 7.98 23.88 23.76
N PHE A 612 7.94 23.10 22.68
CA PHE A 612 8.63 23.42 21.45
C PHE A 612 8.05 24.65 20.75
N ILE A 613 6.73 24.73 20.64
CA ILE A 613 6.03 25.88 20.06
C ILE A 613 6.34 27.14 20.85
N GLU A 614 6.26 27.09 22.18
CA GLU A 614 6.56 28.23 23.05
C GLU A 614 8.00 28.71 22.90
N LYS A 615 8.96 27.77 22.86
CA LYS A 615 10.39 28.10 22.79
C LYS A 615 10.84 28.63 21.43
N PHE A 616 10.25 28.14 20.34
CA PHE A 616 10.74 28.42 18.98
C PHE A 616 9.73 29.16 18.09
N GLY A 617 8.53 29.48 18.59
CA GLY A 617 7.50 30.18 17.81
C GLY A 617 7.03 29.41 16.57
N ILE A 618 7.07 28.07 16.61
CA ILE A 618 6.70 27.22 15.48
C ILE A 618 5.18 27.19 15.34
N THR A 619 4.68 27.48 14.15
CA THR A 619 3.26 27.41 13.82
C THR A 619 2.89 26.10 13.15
N ASP A 620 3.84 25.50 12.43
CA ASP A 620 3.60 24.33 11.58
C ASP A 620 4.61 23.22 11.89
N ILE A 621 4.13 22.08 12.39
CA ILE A 621 4.96 20.93 12.68
C ILE A 621 4.53 19.78 11.77
N VAL A 622 5.47 19.29 10.97
CA VAL A 622 5.22 18.14 10.11
C VAL A 622 5.98 16.93 10.64
N SER A 623 5.22 15.87 10.93
CA SER A 623 5.76 14.57 11.29
C SER A 623 5.85 13.68 10.06
N MET A 624 6.89 12.86 10.01
CA MET A 624 7.03 11.85 8.96
C MET A 624 5.95 10.77 9.12
N ALA A 625 5.16 10.56 8.06
CA ALA A 625 4.10 9.55 8.07
C ALA A 625 4.67 8.13 8.13
N VAL A 626 5.57 7.79 7.21
CA VAL A 626 6.19 6.46 7.13
C VAL A 626 7.70 6.59 6.97
N PRO A 627 8.49 6.24 7.99
CA PRO A 627 9.94 6.18 7.87
C PRO A 627 10.42 5.19 6.80
N PRO A 628 11.57 5.44 6.14
CA PRO A 628 12.09 4.56 5.09
C PRO A 628 12.21 3.11 5.53
N GLY A 629 11.62 2.20 4.75
CA GLY A 629 11.66 0.75 5.01
C GLY A 629 10.60 0.25 6.00
N LEU A 630 9.72 1.12 6.52
CA LEU A 630 8.53 0.71 7.28
C LEU A 630 7.30 0.61 6.39
N ARG A 631 6.34 -0.20 6.81
CA ARG A 631 5.00 -0.28 6.21
C ARG A 631 4.08 0.76 6.84
N THR A 632 3.07 1.18 6.10
CA THR A 632 2.02 2.10 6.58
C THR A 632 1.40 1.64 7.89
N GLU A 633 1.08 0.35 8.00
CA GLU A 633 0.50 -0.30 9.18
C GLU A 633 1.35 -0.14 10.45
N GLN A 634 2.69 -0.08 10.32
CA GLN A 634 3.60 0.02 11.47
C GLN A 634 3.56 1.40 12.13
N MET A 635 3.10 2.43 11.40
CA MET A 635 2.95 3.80 11.92
C MET A 635 1.47 4.16 12.15
N ALA A 636 0.52 3.33 11.72
CA ALA A 636 -0.90 3.64 11.73
C ALA A 636 -1.40 4.04 13.12
N THR A 637 -1.14 3.23 14.15
CA THR A 637 -1.58 3.53 15.53
C THR A 637 -0.99 4.84 16.06
N SER A 638 0.29 5.11 15.76
CA SER A 638 0.95 6.35 16.17
C SER A 638 0.33 7.56 15.48
N LEU A 639 0.10 7.49 14.17
CA LEU A 639 -0.51 8.56 13.39
C LEU A 639 -1.97 8.80 13.81
N GLU A 640 -2.73 7.73 14.06
CA GLU A 640 -4.10 7.83 14.57
C GLU A 640 -4.13 8.60 15.89
N LYS A 641 -3.32 8.21 16.88
CA LYS A 641 -3.21 8.94 18.15
C LYS A 641 -2.72 10.37 17.97
N LEU A 642 -1.77 10.60 17.06
CA LEU A 642 -1.23 11.93 16.78
C LEU A 642 -2.34 12.88 16.30
N PHE A 643 -3.15 12.46 15.33
CA PHE A 643 -4.15 13.35 14.73
C PHE A 643 -5.48 13.36 15.48
N THR A 644 -5.86 12.28 16.17
CA THR A 644 -7.14 12.22 16.90
C THR A 644 -7.04 12.63 18.37
N GLN A 645 -5.84 12.61 18.98
CA GLN A 645 -5.67 12.91 20.40
C GLN A 645 -4.64 14.01 20.66
N VAL A 646 -3.43 13.91 20.11
CA VAL A 646 -2.34 14.87 20.39
C VAL A 646 -2.63 16.23 19.75
N SER A 647 -2.83 16.27 18.43
CA SER A 647 -3.05 17.51 17.67
C SER A 647 -4.25 18.32 18.19
N PRO A 648 -5.44 17.72 18.45
CA PRO A 648 -6.57 18.45 19.00
C PRO A 648 -6.29 19.05 20.39
N ARG A 649 -5.58 18.32 21.27
CA ARG A 649 -5.20 18.82 22.61
C ARG A 649 -4.22 19.98 22.53
N VAL A 650 -3.23 19.89 21.63
CA VAL A 650 -2.28 20.99 21.37
C VAL A 650 -3.03 22.23 20.87
N LYS A 651 -3.89 22.08 19.85
CA LYS A 651 -4.70 23.18 19.31
C LYS A 651 -5.62 23.82 20.36
N ALA A 652 -6.24 23.00 21.21
CA ALA A 652 -7.09 23.48 22.29
C ALA A 652 -6.30 24.29 23.34
N ALA A 653 -5.12 23.79 23.74
CA ALA A 653 -4.25 24.49 24.69
C ALA A 653 -3.77 25.85 24.16
N LEU A 654 -3.37 25.90 22.88
CA LEU A 654 -2.97 27.16 22.23
C LEU A 654 -4.12 28.17 22.14
N SER A 655 -5.36 27.70 21.95
CA SER A 655 -6.55 28.55 21.81
C SER A 655 -7.02 29.16 23.14
N GLN A 656 -6.71 28.52 24.28
CA GLN A 656 -7.15 28.97 25.61
C GLN A 656 -6.21 29.99 26.26
N GLY A 657 -5.05 30.25 25.65
CA GLY A 657 -3.96 30.99 26.27
C GLY A 657 -3.31 30.16 27.37
N PHE A 658 -1.98 30.01 27.35
CA PHE A 658 -1.28 29.30 28.42
C PHE A 658 -1.56 29.99 29.76
N ALA A 659 -2.17 29.26 30.70
CA ALA A 659 -2.41 29.72 32.07
C ALA A 659 -1.13 29.68 32.90
#